data_AF-M6DJW5-F1
#
_entry.id   AF-M6DJW5-F1
#
_cell.length_a   1.000
_cell.length_b   1.000
_cell.length_c   1.000
_cell.angle_alpha   90.00
_cell.angle_beta   90.00
_cell.angle_gamma   90.00
#
_symmetry.space_group_name_H-M   'P 1'
#
loop_
_entity.id
_entity.type
_entity.pdbx_description
1 polymer ?
#
loop_
_entity_poly.entity_id
_entity_poly.type
_entity_poly.pdbx_seq_one_letter_code
_entity_poly.pdbx_strand_id
1 'polypeptide(L)'
;MVTLKNFLPKVYSLLLIVFTLNTMGCYSRPKKSGLLDFMNISNFVSYLTGTSFPLNVQVNGLTNSGTLVVELALTGEQLTFTAAGSDTFTGVFDPNIVYTLTIVSQPATLPTQTCIISNPNLNLTFASTTFVVNCAENWYKANVSVTGIDSTNNTNLQIYNNGTDLKTRTSNGTVSFDVGDGLPYNITIGAVPTVPSTHTCQVVTSPANGTISGADVNLQVSCLSLMKTSVAAGGFMPSTKMMTFTFSGPVTGCVLDSTGGGPPYSAGTASGGPGVTYVGNNARIAPTPLPWSFGALTFPLQVNFTLTGCADAVAAANNGAALSVTVRMMDGDVYFVSDTNGDDSNSCADPSDSCKTIQTGVNQCSASGVCSVFVEGGDYIISGTTSPISLTSTGGVRLLGSFDPSYSIQNMDITPTRIIDNRTLAQCAGSTLGTNECAPIMISPNGMSGDTSKAHVVQGFSIFADETKKFSFGIRIINGDANSYSFIFGNYITGGQGGLGLENSAAGGIRGAIYLLNSKSNNQIDTNVLKGGFGADTSYGVYNYDSTAFLFRNRISGDKGFTSAAIGLTSYNDPAVAIINNTMNFRQYSDGTVTSTYTYGIYSYEDSPNTKYYIAGNTIYSAGASGGSNYGIFMSGSGTNAQMTNNLIMAQGPNGVCATFDNTPSINATFRGNNLSCAAGTKIFVAAGSTNFSIFCGDGTFNSSGLCLVTTAFMNDVLTANRSNQNFISTPTFNGYPLTQPWLAMTPSNGGPCAIAFGGVETSGYLNSFDPFYKLDAVIGTPVTRTTSFGGTTPSGSAGYTIGAFELDDAGCF
;
A
#
# COMPACT_ATOMS: atom_id res chain seq x y z
N MET A 1 89.33 -127.60 18.03
CA MET A 1 90.07 -127.03 16.87
C MET A 1 89.16 -126.06 16.16
N VAL A 2 89.56 -124.79 16.09
CA VAL A 2 88.78 -123.66 15.55
C VAL A 2 88.97 -123.58 14.03
N THR A 3 87.89 -123.53 13.26
CA THR A 3 87.91 -123.38 11.79
C THR A 3 87.19 -122.11 11.35
N LEU A 4 87.93 -121.25 10.63
CA LEU A 4 87.53 -119.99 9.99
C LEU A 4 86.38 -120.18 8.98
N LYS A 5 85.24 -119.51 9.22
CA LYS A 5 84.19 -119.31 8.20
C LYS A 5 83.54 -117.90 8.17
N ASN A 6 84.03 -116.92 8.94
CA ASN A 6 83.34 -115.62 9.12
C ASN A 6 84.11 -114.36 8.64
N PHE A 7 85.09 -114.48 7.73
CA PHE A 7 85.94 -113.34 7.36
C PHE A 7 85.55 -112.60 6.05
N LEU A 8 84.59 -113.10 5.26
CA LEU A 8 84.22 -112.49 3.97
C LEU A 8 83.10 -111.42 3.99
N PRO A 9 82.08 -111.45 4.87
CA PRO A 9 80.99 -110.45 4.82
C PRO A 9 81.35 -109.06 5.38
N LYS A 10 82.42 -108.96 6.18
CA LYS A 10 82.78 -107.70 6.89
C LYS A 10 83.65 -106.75 6.06
N VAL A 11 84.28 -107.22 4.98
CA VAL A 11 85.08 -106.38 4.08
C VAL A 11 84.18 -105.64 3.07
N TYR A 12 83.03 -106.22 2.68
CA TYR A 12 82.06 -105.55 1.80
C TYR A 12 81.26 -104.43 2.48
N SER A 13 80.94 -104.56 3.78
CA SER A 13 80.26 -103.48 4.53
C SER A 13 81.15 -102.27 4.79
N LEU A 14 82.48 -102.45 4.93
CA LEU A 14 83.40 -101.32 5.14
C LEU A 14 83.65 -100.53 3.85
N LEU A 15 83.70 -101.21 2.70
CA LEU A 15 83.83 -100.57 1.38
C LEU A 15 82.57 -99.83 0.94
N LEU A 16 81.38 -100.27 1.35
CA LEU A 16 80.11 -99.58 1.06
C LEU A 16 79.90 -98.31 1.92
N ILE A 17 80.42 -98.29 3.16
CA ILE A 17 80.34 -97.13 4.06
C ILE A 17 81.35 -96.04 3.67
N VAL A 18 82.52 -96.41 3.13
CA VAL A 18 83.51 -95.43 2.65
C VAL A 18 83.14 -94.83 1.28
N PHE A 19 82.33 -95.53 0.47
CA PHE A 19 81.81 -95.02 -0.81
C PHE A 19 80.60 -94.08 -0.63
N THR A 20 79.81 -94.23 0.44
CA THR A 20 78.66 -93.35 0.75
C THR A 20 79.02 -92.09 1.54
N LEU A 21 80.19 -92.05 2.20
CA LEU A 21 80.67 -90.88 2.94
C LEU A 21 81.50 -89.88 2.10
N ASN A 22 81.81 -90.18 0.82
CA ASN A 22 82.65 -89.34 -0.06
C ASN A 22 81.91 -88.66 -1.24
N THR A 23 80.57 -88.64 -1.27
CA THR A 23 79.80 -88.00 -2.37
C THR A 23 78.76 -86.97 -1.94
N MET A 24 78.79 -86.45 -0.71
CA MET A 24 78.01 -85.26 -0.33
C MET A 24 78.75 -83.97 -0.71
N GLY A 25 78.86 -83.74 -2.01
CA GLY A 25 79.36 -82.51 -2.61
C GLY A 25 78.73 -82.34 -4.00
N CYS A 26 77.81 -81.39 -4.11
CA CYS A 26 77.16 -80.90 -5.34
C CYS A 26 76.25 -81.89 -6.09
N TYR A 27 74.97 -81.95 -5.70
CA TYR A 27 73.90 -82.37 -6.62
C TYR A 27 73.38 -81.14 -7.37
N SER A 28 73.61 -81.07 -8.68
CA SER A 28 73.00 -80.05 -9.56
C SER A 28 71.55 -80.43 -9.90
N ARG A 29 70.66 -79.43 -9.88
CA ARG A 29 69.22 -79.57 -10.20
C ARG A 29 68.98 -80.29 -11.55
N PRO A 30 68.09 -81.29 -11.65
CA PRO A 30 67.59 -81.76 -12.92
C PRO A 30 66.61 -80.73 -13.51
N LYS A 31 66.75 -80.45 -14.82
CA LYS A 31 65.77 -79.68 -15.58
C LYS A 31 64.51 -80.53 -15.82
N LYS A 32 63.35 -79.87 -15.65
CA LYS A 32 61.97 -80.31 -15.93
C LYS A 32 61.79 -81.60 -16.75
N SER A 33 60.96 -82.51 -16.22
CA SER A 33 59.70 -83.03 -16.82
C SER A 33 59.48 -84.50 -16.44
N GLY A 34 58.52 -84.80 -15.57
CA GLY A 34 58.09 -86.19 -15.31
C GLY A 34 56.95 -86.31 -14.30
N LEU A 35 55.97 -87.16 -14.61
CA LEU A 35 54.66 -87.37 -13.96
C LEU A 35 54.68 -87.81 -12.47
N LEU A 36 55.87 -87.88 -11.84
CA LEU A 36 56.06 -88.27 -10.44
C LEU A 36 56.27 -87.07 -9.50
N ASP A 37 56.34 -85.84 -10.03
CA ASP A 37 56.48 -84.58 -9.26
C ASP A 37 55.18 -84.13 -8.56
N PHE A 38 54.10 -84.93 -8.68
CA PHE A 38 52.84 -84.70 -7.97
C PHE A 38 52.75 -85.42 -6.62
N MET A 39 53.72 -86.24 -6.26
CA MET A 39 53.84 -86.71 -4.89
C MET A 39 54.75 -85.76 -4.13
N ASN A 40 54.13 -85.08 -3.18
CA ASN A 40 54.65 -84.03 -2.33
C ASN A 40 55.72 -84.54 -1.34
N ILE A 41 56.74 -85.23 -1.84
CA ILE A 41 57.84 -85.81 -1.03
C ILE A 41 58.72 -84.69 -0.47
N SER A 42 58.80 -83.54 -1.15
CA SER A 42 59.40 -82.30 -0.61
C SER A 42 58.69 -81.81 0.67
N ASN A 43 57.37 -82.01 0.78
CA ASN A 43 56.60 -81.65 1.99
C ASN A 43 56.63 -82.76 3.05
N PHE A 44 56.87 -84.01 2.68
CA PHE A 44 56.90 -85.13 3.64
C PHE A 44 58.25 -85.23 4.37
N VAL A 45 59.36 -84.87 3.71
CA VAL A 45 60.70 -84.84 4.34
C VAL A 45 60.79 -83.68 5.34
N SER A 46 60.21 -82.52 5.05
CA SER A 46 60.19 -81.40 6.00
C SER A 46 59.27 -81.61 7.20
N TYR A 47 58.19 -82.39 7.04
CA TYR A 47 57.28 -82.77 8.14
C TYR A 47 57.93 -83.73 9.15
N LEU A 48 58.91 -84.55 8.73
CA LEU A 48 59.64 -85.50 9.59
C LEU A 48 60.95 -84.93 10.16
N THR A 49 61.45 -83.81 9.65
CA THR A 49 62.73 -83.19 10.11
C THR A 49 62.57 -82.00 11.06
N GLY A 50 61.36 -81.64 11.49
CA GLY A 50 61.15 -80.58 12.48
C GLY A 50 61.67 -79.20 12.05
N THR A 51 61.59 -78.88 10.75
CA THR A 51 62.04 -77.58 10.26
C THR A 51 61.00 -76.51 10.63
N SER A 52 61.39 -75.62 11.51
CA SER A 52 60.61 -74.50 12.01
C SER A 52 60.44 -73.39 10.95
N PHE A 53 59.31 -72.69 10.96
CA PHE A 53 58.93 -71.69 9.94
C PHE A 53 58.93 -70.26 10.49
N PRO A 54 59.25 -69.24 9.67
CA PRO A 54 58.98 -67.86 10.04
C PRO A 54 57.47 -67.62 10.12
N LEU A 55 57.07 -66.79 11.08
CA LEU A 55 55.70 -66.35 11.24
C LEU A 55 55.62 -64.86 10.90
N ASN A 56 54.78 -64.52 9.94
CA ASN A 56 54.69 -63.19 9.36
C ASN A 56 53.42 -62.48 9.84
N VAL A 57 53.45 -61.16 9.83
CA VAL A 57 52.27 -60.31 9.99
C VAL A 57 52.18 -59.41 8.77
N GLN A 58 51.03 -59.41 8.11
CA GLN A 58 50.68 -58.49 7.03
C GLN A 58 49.64 -57.50 7.54
N VAL A 59 49.97 -56.22 7.51
CA VAL A 59 49.08 -55.11 7.86
C VAL A 59 48.61 -54.42 6.59
N ASN A 60 47.29 -54.41 6.39
CA ASN A 60 46.63 -53.70 5.30
C ASN A 60 45.86 -52.49 5.85
N GLY A 61 45.80 -51.41 5.06
CA GLY A 61 44.95 -50.25 5.39
C GLY A 61 45.42 -49.39 6.56
N LEU A 62 46.62 -49.64 7.13
CA LEU A 62 47.23 -48.72 8.08
C LEU A 62 47.70 -47.48 7.33
N THR A 63 46.91 -46.42 7.46
CA THR A 63 47.14 -45.12 6.84
C THR A 63 47.61 -44.12 7.89
N ASN A 64 48.26 -43.03 7.47
CA ASN A 64 48.76 -41.97 8.35
C ASN A 64 49.83 -42.48 9.35
N SER A 65 50.65 -41.59 9.91
CA SER A 65 51.85 -41.92 10.72
C SER A 65 51.56 -42.55 12.10
N GLY A 66 50.44 -43.27 12.25
CA GLY A 66 50.07 -43.97 13.46
C GLY A 66 50.88 -45.23 13.68
N THR A 67 51.19 -45.49 14.94
CA THR A 67 51.93 -46.69 15.34
C THR A 67 50.95 -47.78 15.75
N LEU A 68 50.89 -48.86 14.99
CA LEU A 68 50.22 -50.10 15.37
C LEU A 68 51.24 -51.03 16.04
N VAL A 69 50.93 -51.51 17.24
CA VAL A 69 51.77 -52.51 17.94
C VAL A 69 50.97 -53.79 18.10
N VAL A 70 51.51 -54.87 17.53
CA VAL A 70 50.98 -56.23 17.67
C VAL A 70 51.95 -57.09 18.43
N GLU A 71 51.44 -58.03 19.22
CA GLU A 71 52.24 -58.91 20.06
C GLU A 71 51.89 -60.38 19.83
N LEU A 72 52.92 -61.20 19.76
CA LEU A 72 52.78 -62.64 19.76
C LEU A 72 52.67 -63.15 21.20
N ALA A 73 51.48 -63.60 21.60
CA ALA A 73 51.16 -63.91 23.00
C ALA A 73 52.07 -64.97 23.65
N LEU A 74 52.65 -65.89 22.85
CA LEU A 74 53.51 -66.95 23.37
C LEU A 74 54.90 -66.47 23.79
N THR A 75 55.45 -65.47 23.09
CA THR A 75 56.83 -64.98 23.29
C THR A 75 56.89 -63.58 23.90
N GLY A 76 55.78 -62.82 23.85
CA GLY A 76 55.75 -61.40 24.19
C GLY A 76 56.51 -60.53 23.18
N GLU A 77 56.91 -61.08 22.04
CA GLU A 77 57.59 -60.33 20.98
C GLU A 77 56.61 -59.39 20.29
N GLN A 78 57.02 -58.13 20.11
CA GLN A 78 56.18 -57.09 19.52
C GLN A 78 56.71 -56.67 18.15
N LEU A 79 55.81 -56.54 17.18
CA LEU A 79 56.08 -55.91 15.90
C LEU A 79 55.39 -54.56 15.86
N THR A 80 56.11 -53.55 15.39
CA THR A 80 55.65 -52.18 15.31
C THR A 80 55.52 -51.76 13.85
N PHE A 81 54.32 -51.38 13.45
CA PHE A 81 54.02 -50.92 12.10
C PHE A 81 53.71 -49.42 12.12
N THR A 82 54.39 -48.64 11.28
CA THR A 82 54.11 -47.20 11.06
C THR A 82 53.49 -46.93 9.68
N ALA A 83 53.30 -47.98 8.88
CA ALA A 83 52.63 -47.98 7.58
C ALA A 83 52.17 -49.39 7.25
N ALA A 84 51.23 -49.53 6.29
CA ALA A 84 50.87 -50.82 5.75
C ALA A 84 52.09 -51.54 5.15
N GLY A 85 52.19 -52.85 5.40
CA GLY A 85 53.36 -53.64 5.05
C GLY A 85 53.36 -55.00 5.71
N SER A 86 54.43 -55.75 5.52
CA SER A 86 54.63 -57.04 6.15
C SER A 86 55.91 -57.05 6.96
N ASP A 87 55.89 -57.67 8.13
CA ASP A 87 57.07 -57.91 8.95
C ASP A 87 57.02 -59.32 9.56
N THR A 88 58.14 -59.79 10.08
CA THR A 88 58.34 -61.18 10.53
C THR A 88 58.96 -61.20 11.92
N PHE A 89 58.47 -62.08 12.79
CA PHE A 89 59.08 -62.29 14.11
C PHE A 89 60.47 -62.92 13.99
N THR A 90 61.38 -62.61 14.91
CA THR A 90 62.82 -62.95 14.84
C THR A 90 63.16 -64.42 15.16
N GLY A 91 62.14 -65.25 15.40
CA GLY A 91 62.25 -66.68 15.66
C GLY A 91 61.73 -67.58 14.55
N VAL A 92 61.92 -68.87 14.74
CA VAL A 92 61.33 -69.93 13.91
C VAL A 92 60.42 -70.78 14.79
N PHE A 93 59.24 -71.09 14.28
CA PHE A 93 58.12 -71.62 15.06
C PHE A 93 57.72 -73.01 14.56
N ASP A 94 57.33 -73.87 15.50
CA ASP A 94 57.01 -75.27 15.21
C ASP A 94 55.64 -75.39 14.49
N PRO A 95 55.57 -76.18 13.40
CA PRO A 95 54.31 -76.43 12.72
C PRO A 95 53.32 -77.20 13.62
N ASN A 96 52.02 -77.04 13.36
CA ASN A 96 50.89 -77.63 14.08
C ASN A 96 50.66 -77.09 15.51
N ILE A 97 51.30 -75.97 15.87
CA ILE A 97 50.95 -75.18 17.06
C ILE A 97 50.05 -74.01 16.65
N VAL A 98 49.06 -73.70 17.48
CA VAL A 98 48.23 -72.50 17.32
C VAL A 98 48.92 -71.33 18.01
N TYR A 99 49.26 -70.32 17.23
CA TYR A 99 49.81 -69.06 17.70
C TYR A 99 48.70 -68.02 17.78
N THR A 100 48.74 -67.15 18.79
CA THR A 100 47.76 -66.08 18.99
C THR A 100 48.43 -64.72 18.86
N LEU A 101 47.87 -63.85 18.01
CA LEU A 101 48.29 -62.47 17.87
C LEU A 101 47.28 -61.56 18.58
N THR A 102 47.76 -60.58 19.34
CA THR A 102 46.95 -59.54 19.97
C THR A 102 47.39 -58.15 19.51
N ILE A 103 46.46 -57.20 19.48
CA ILE A 103 46.78 -55.78 19.27
C ILE A 103 47.00 -55.16 20.65
N VAL A 104 48.22 -54.68 20.91
CA VAL A 104 48.59 -54.05 22.17
C VAL A 104 48.28 -52.55 22.13
N SER A 105 48.42 -51.92 20.96
CA SER A 105 48.12 -50.50 20.77
C SER A 105 47.49 -50.27 19.40
N GLN A 106 46.29 -49.68 19.40
CA GLN A 106 45.65 -49.19 18.17
C GLN A 106 46.38 -47.93 17.69
N PRO A 107 46.42 -47.66 16.38
CA PRO A 107 47.08 -46.49 15.84
C PRO A 107 46.38 -45.20 16.29
N ALA A 108 47.12 -44.33 16.98
CA ALA A 108 46.66 -42.99 17.35
C ALA A 108 46.76 -42.03 16.15
N THR A 109 45.78 -42.08 15.24
CA THR A 109 45.72 -41.24 14.04
C THR A 109 44.55 -40.26 14.08
N LEU A 110 44.58 -39.27 13.19
CA LEU A 110 43.47 -38.35 12.92
C LEU A 110 43.19 -38.36 11.41
N PRO A 111 42.10 -38.97 10.90
CA PRO A 111 41.00 -39.64 11.64
C PRO A 111 41.43 -40.84 12.49
N THR A 112 40.66 -41.20 13.52
CA THR A 112 40.94 -42.41 14.30
C THR A 112 40.79 -43.65 13.42
N GLN A 113 41.69 -44.62 13.60
CA GLN A 113 41.67 -45.89 12.87
C GLN A 113 41.51 -47.06 13.82
N THR A 114 40.72 -48.03 13.41
CA THR A 114 40.54 -49.29 14.14
C THR A 114 41.15 -50.42 13.31
N CYS A 115 42.14 -51.11 13.87
CA CYS A 115 42.74 -52.31 13.31
C CYS A 115 42.11 -53.56 13.93
N ILE A 116 41.83 -54.56 13.11
CA ILE A 116 41.30 -55.86 13.52
C ILE A 116 42.17 -56.96 12.91
N ILE A 117 42.54 -57.95 13.73
CA ILE A 117 43.24 -59.14 13.25
C ILE A 117 42.20 -60.09 12.65
N SER A 118 42.32 -60.41 11.37
CA SER A 118 41.36 -61.28 10.67
C SER A 118 41.47 -62.74 11.06
N ASN A 119 42.66 -63.19 11.44
CA ASN A 119 42.96 -64.55 11.86
C ASN A 119 43.73 -64.55 13.19
N PRO A 120 43.13 -64.09 14.31
CA PRO A 120 43.85 -63.86 15.58
C PRO A 120 44.46 -65.12 16.19
N ASN A 121 43.96 -66.30 15.81
CA ASN A 121 44.54 -67.60 16.15
C ASN A 121 44.95 -68.30 14.86
N LEU A 122 46.26 -68.39 14.61
CA LEU A 122 46.83 -68.99 13.40
C LEU A 122 47.38 -70.38 13.71
N ASN A 123 46.83 -71.42 13.08
CA ASN A 123 47.45 -72.75 13.09
C ASN A 123 48.58 -72.78 12.07
N LEU A 124 49.83 -72.84 12.56
CA LEU A 124 51.01 -72.74 11.70
C LEU A 124 51.15 -74.03 10.86
N THR A 125 50.98 -73.88 9.55
CA THR A 125 51.18 -74.97 8.58
C THR A 125 51.99 -74.46 7.39
N PHE A 126 52.46 -75.37 6.54
CA PHE A 126 53.17 -75.01 5.30
C PHE A 126 52.41 -74.03 4.38
N ALA A 127 51.08 -74.01 4.45
CA ALA A 127 50.25 -73.13 3.63
C ALA A 127 49.82 -71.84 4.36
N SER A 128 50.04 -71.74 5.67
CA SER A 128 49.46 -70.70 6.51
C SER A 128 50.47 -70.21 7.55
N THR A 129 51.25 -69.21 7.16
CA THR A 129 52.35 -68.64 7.96
C THR A 129 52.17 -67.16 8.30
N THR A 130 51.04 -66.55 7.90
CA THR A 130 50.85 -65.09 7.97
C THR A 130 49.59 -64.71 8.73
N PHE A 131 49.72 -63.86 9.75
CA PHE A 131 48.63 -63.10 10.33
C PHE A 131 48.25 -61.93 9.42
N VAL A 132 46.97 -61.67 9.26
CA VAL A 132 46.45 -60.53 8.48
C VAL A 132 45.75 -59.58 9.43
N VAL A 133 46.24 -58.34 9.48
CA VAL A 133 45.63 -57.23 10.22
C VAL A 133 45.07 -56.25 9.21
N ASN A 134 43.79 -55.90 9.35
CA ASN A 134 43.13 -54.91 8.50
C ASN A 134 42.75 -53.70 9.34
N CYS A 135 43.21 -52.52 8.94
CA CYS A 135 42.88 -51.24 9.55
C CYS A 135 41.93 -50.44 8.66
N ALA A 136 40.99 -49.74 9.28
CA ALA A 136 40.08 -48.81 8.60
C ALA A 136 39.89 -47.54 9.43
N GLU A 137 39.72 -46.41 8.75
CA GLU A 137 39.33 -45.14 9.38
C GLU A 137 37.88 -45.20 9.84
N ASN A 138 37.60 -44.63 11.01
CA ASN A 138 36.26 -44.48 11.53
C ASN A 138 35.61 -43.21 10.96
N TRP A 139 34.43 -43.35 10.36
CA TRP A 139 33.65 -42.24 9.79
C TRP A 139 32.28 -42.15 10.46
N TYR A 140 31.87 -40.93 10.78
CA TYR A 140 30.55 -40.60 11.33
C TYR A 140 29.90 -39.50 10.51
N LYS A 141 28.59 -39.31 10.70
CA LYS A 141 27.81 -38.33 9.94
C LYS A 141 27.60 -37.05 10.72
N ALA A 142 27.84 -35.93 10.07
CA ALA A 142 27.23 -34.65 10.42
C ALA A 142 25.91 -34.51 9.65
N ASN A 143 24.81 -34.88 10.29
CA ASN A 143 23.46 -34.80 9.74
C ASN A 143 22.91 -33.38 9.93
N VAL A 144 22.56 -32.70 8.85
CA VAL A 144 21.94 -31.37 8.88
C VAL A 144 20.49 -31.51 8.41
N SER A 145 19.54 -31.36 9.34
CA SER A 145 18.11 -31.31 9.04
C SER A 145 17.71 -29.90 8.62
N VAL A 146 17.07 -29.77 7.46
CA VAL A 146 16.65 -28.49 6.89
C VAL A 146 15.13 -28.37 6.91
N THR A 147 14.61 -27.27 7.47
CA THR A 147 13.17 -26.94 7.52
C THR A 147 12.89 -25.55 6.97
N GLY A 148 11.62 -25.24 6.70
CA GLY A 148 11.18 -23.90 6.30
C GLY A 148 11.47 -23.48 4.85
N ILE A 149 11.89 -24.41 3.98
CA ILE A 149 11.97 -24.17 2.54
C ILE A 149 10.55 -24.27 1.94
N ASP A 150 10.18 -23.28 1.13
CA ASP A 150 8.89 -23.23 0.45
C ASP A 150 8.76 -24.39 -0.57
N SER A 151 7.57 -24.99 -0.67
CA SER A 151 7.36 -26.16 -1.54
C SER A 151 7.41 -25.84 -3.04
N THR A 152 7.30 -24.57 -3.42
CA THR A 152 7.38 -24.09 -4.82
C THR A 152 8.78 -23.66 -5.22
N ASN A 153 9.74 -23.68 -4.29
CA ASN A 153 11.12 -23.31 -4.56
C ASN A 153 11.80 -24.23 -5.59
N ASN A 154 12.51 -23.62 -6.54
CA ASN A 154 13.26 -24.31 -7.59
C ASN A 154 14.78 -24.03 -7.54
N THR A 155 15.25 -23.29 -6.53
CA THR A 155 16.67 -22.94 -6.32
C THR A 155 17.30 -23.74 -5.18
N ASN A 156 18.60 -23.99 -5.26
CA ASN A 156 19.31 -24.80 -4.27
C ASN A 156 19.72 -23.97 -3.05
N LEU A 157 19.40 -24.44 -1.84
CA LEU A 157 20.14 -24.11 -0.62
C LEU A 157 21.52 -24.79 -0.68
N GLN A 158 22.58 -24.05 -0.41
CA GLN A 158 23.94 -24.56 -0.30
C GLN A 158 24.36 -24.67 1.16
N ILE A 159 24.85 -25.84 1.55
CA ILE A 159 25.33 -26.15 2.89
C ILE A 159 26.77 -26.61 2.77
N TYR A 160 27.66 -25.93 3.48
CA TYR A 160 29.08 -26.24 3.49
C TYR A 160 29.48 -26.87 4.82
N ASN A 161 30.31 -27.91 4.76
CA ASN A 161 31.11 -28.36 5.89
C ASN A 161 32.56 -27.89 5.71
N ASN A 162 33.10 -27.20 6.71
CA ASN A 162 34.46 -26.66 6.74
C ASN A 162 34.82 -25.75 5.53
N GLY A 163 33.80 -25.15 4.89
CA GLY A 163 33.96 -24.23 3.77
C GLY A 163 34.27 -24.86 2.41
N THR A 164 34.45 -26.18 2.32
CA THR A 164 34.87 -26.86 1.07
C THR A 164 33.94 -27.98 0.61
N ASP A 165 33.35 -28.74 1.54
CA ASP A 165 32.43 -29.82 1.18
C ASP A 165 31.01 -29.26 1.05
N LEU A 166 30.47 -29.26 -0.16
CA LEU A 166 29.18 -28.67 -0.50
C LEU A 166 28.11 -29.77 -0.68
N LYS A 167 27.00 -29.61 0.03
CA LYS A 167 25.74 -30.31 -0.27
C LYS A 167 24.65 -29.29 -0.59
N THR A 168 23.72 -29.69 -1.45
CA THR A 168 22.62 -28.82 -1.87
C THR A 168 21.26 -29.46 -1.66
N ARG A 169 20.23 -28.64 -1.45
CA ARG A 169 18.85 -29.10 -1.32
C ARG A 169 17.84 -28.06 -1.81
N THR A 170 16.75 -28.49 -2.44
CA THR A 170 15.66 -27.62 -2.92
C THR A 170 14.39 -27.66 -2.06
N SER A 171 14.30 -28.57 -1.09
CA SER A 171 13.12 -28.82 -0.26
C SER A 171 13.50 -29.22 1.17
N ASN A 172 12.54 -29.30 2.08
CA ASN A 172 12.78 -29.72 3.47
C ASN A 172 13.33 -31.15 3.57
N GLY A 173 14.20 -31.41 4.56
CA GLY A 173 14.73 -32.73 4.94
C GLY A 173 16.23 -32.72 5.22
N THR A 174 16.85 -33.90 5.34
CA THR A 174 18.22 -34.04 5.86
C THR A 174 19.27 -34.15 4.76
N VAL A 175 20.43 -33.52 4.97
CA VAL A 175 21.69 -33.82 4.25
C VAL A 175 22.72 -34.34 5.23
N SER A 176 23.64 -35.19 4.78
CA SER A 176 24.70 -35.76 5.63
C SER A 176 26.07 -35.52 5.01
N PHE A 177 27.03 -35.13 5.84
CA PHE A 177 28.46 -35.08 5.51
C PHE A 177 29.18 -36.19 6.26
N ASP A 178 30.01 -36.97 5.55
CA ASP A 178 30.87 -37.97 6.19
C ASP A 178 32.11 -37.26 6.74
N VAL A 179 32.34 -37.38 8.05
CA VAL A 179 33.45 -36.73 8.75
C VAL A 179 34.20 -37.79 9.56
N GLY A 180 35.52 -37.84 9.38
CA GLY A 180 36.39 -38.77 10.10
C GLY A 180 36.39 -38.50 11.60
N ASP A 181 36.48 -39.55 12.40
CA ASP A 181 36.50 -39.43 13.86
C ASP A 181 37.71 -38.62 14.36
N GLY A 182 37.46 -37.67 15.26
CA GLY A 182 38.45 -36.69 15.72
C GLY A 182 38.68 -35.49 14.78
N LEU A 183 38.08 -35.45 13.58
CA LEU A 183 38.13 -34.28 12.71
C LEU A 183 37.05 -33.24 13.05
N PRO A 184 37.32 -31.94 12.79
CA PRO A 184 36.34 -30.89 13.01
C PRO A 184 35.24 -30.91 11.94
N TYR A 185 34.05 -30.48 12.33
CA TYR A 185 32.99 -30.07 11.43
C TYR A 185 32.65 -28.60 11.69
N ASN A 186 32.24 -27.88 10.63
CA ASN A 186 31.76 -26.51 10.73
C ASN A 186 30.73 -26.26 9.64
N ILE A 187 29.46 -26.24 10.04
CA ILE A 187 28.35 -26.08 9.10
C ILE A 187 28.09 -24.59 8.86
N THR A 188 28.15 -24.21 7.59
CA THR A 188 27.86 -22.84 7.13
C THR A 188 26.90 -22.87 5.96
N ILE A 189 26.14 -21.77 5.79
CA ILE A 189 25.16 -21.63 4.72
C ILE A 189 25.78 -20.75 3.62
N GLY A 190 25.67 -21.20 2.38
CA GLY A 190 26.09 -20.45 1.19
C GLY A 190 24.92 -19.72 0.55
N ALA A 191 24.70 -19.98 -0.74
CA ALA A 191 23.51 -19.49 -1.43
C ALA A 191 22.22 -20.03 -0.78
N VAL A 192 21.26 -19.14 -0.57
CA VAL A 192 19.92 -19.45 -0.03
C VAL A 192 18.87 -19.43 -1.15
N PRO A 193 17.76 -20.16 -0.99
CA PRO A 193 16.65 -20.11 -1.94
C PRO A 193 16.09 -18.69 -2.16
N THR A 194 15.82 -18.31 -3.40
CA THR A 194 15.33 -16.94 -3.75
C THR A 194 14.03 -16.92 -4.55
N VAL A 195 13.48 -18.08 -4.90
CA VAL A 195 12.24 -18.20 -5.68
C VAL A 195 11.21 -18.98 -4.86
N PRO A 196 9.95 -18.51 -4.77
CA PRO A 196 9.39 -17.31 -5.39
C PRO A 196 9.73 -15.99 -4.68
N SER A 197 10.43 -16.03 -3.55
CA SER A 197 10.86 -14.83 -2.80
C SER A 197 12.17 -15.08 -2.04
N THR A 198 12.74 -14.04 -1.44
CA THR A 198 14.02 -14.10 -0.72
C THR A 198 13.88 -14.84 0.61
N HIS A 199 14.35 -16.08 0.69
CA HIS A 199 14.49 -16.76 1.98
C HIS A 199 15.68 -16.22 2.76
N THR A 200 15.55 -16.26 4.07
CA THR A 200 16.65 -16.17 5.03
C THR A 200 16.77 -17.51 5.75
N CYS A 201 17.98 -18.04 5.85
CA CYS A 201 18.26 -19.30 6.54
C CYS A 201 19.28 -19.09 7.64
N GLN A 202 19.16 -19.87 8.72
CA GLN A 202 20.11 -19.86 9.84
C GLN A 202 20.38 -21.27 10.34
N VAL A 203 21.61 -21.49 10.81
CA VAL A 203 21.95 -22.68 11.59
C VAL A 203 21.44 -22.45 13.01
N VAL A 204 20.52 -23.30 13.45
CA VAL A 204 19.79 -23.13 14.71
C VAL A 204 20.51 -23.85 15.86
N THR A 205 21.22 -24.94 15.55
CA THR A 205 22.01 -25.68 16.54
C THR A 205 23.26 -24.88 16.92
N SER A 206 23.44 -24.67 18.22
CA SER A 206 24.64 -24.03 18.78
C SER A 206 25.40 -25.02 19.69
N PRO A 207 26.69 -25.28 19.44
CA PRO A 207 27.53 -24.69 18.39
C PRO A 207 27.27 -25.32 17.00
N ALA A 208 27.42 -24.51 15.94
CA ALA A 208 27.35 -24.95 14.54
C ALA A 208 28.64 -25.66 14.06
N ASN A 209 29.63 -25.75 14.94
CA ASN A 209 30.92 -26.39 14.73
C ASN A 209 31.30 -27.24 15.94
N GLY A 210 32.21 -28.17 15.74
CA GLY A 210 32.65 -29.09 16.77
C GLY A 210 33.63 -30.12 16.21
N THR A 211 33.86 -31.19 16.97
CA THR A 211 34.71 -32.32 16.57
C THR A 211 33.87 -33.59 16.68
N ILE A 212 33.99 -34.49 15.72
CA ILE A 212 33.37 -35.83 15.84
C ILE A 212 34.11 -36.62 16.92
N SER A 213 33.35 -37.24 17.82
CA SER A 213 33.89 -38.04 18.93
C SER A 213 33.08 -39.32 19.09
N GLY A 214 33.27 -40.27 18.16
CA GLY A 214 32.72 -41.61 18.27
C GLY A 214 31.22 -41.76 17.97
N ALA A 215 30.54 -40.71 17.49
CA ALA A 215 29.11 -40.75 17.15
C ALA A 215 28.72 -39.67 16.11
N ASP A 216 27.59 -39.91 15.43
CA ASP A 216 26.95 -38.94 14.54
C ASP A 216 26.50 -37.68 15.29
N VAL A 217 26.61 -36.53 14.63
CA VAL A 217 26.10 -35.24 15.13
C VAL A 217 24.89 -34.79 14.33
N ASN A 218 23.87 -34.28 15.02
CA ASN A 218 22.64 -33.79 14.39
C ASN A 218 22.55 -32.27 14.56
N LEU A 219 22.55 -31.56 13.44
CA LEU A 219 22.41 -30.12 13.32
C LEU A 219 21.08 -29.77 12.64
N GLN A 220 20.60 -28.56 12.87
CA GLN A 220 19.38 -28.05 12.27
C GLN A 220 19.61 -26.70 11.60
N VAL A 221 19.05 -26.55 10.41
CA VAL A 221 18.96 -25.30 9.65
C VAL A 221 17.50 -24.99 9.43
N SER A 222 17.08 -23.78 9.77
CA SER A 222 15.73 -23.29 9.48
C SER A 222 15.81 -22.16 8.46
N CYS A 223 14.95 -22.25 7.45
CA CYS A 223 14.76 -21.25 6.39
C CYS A 223 13.39 -20.56 6.48
N LEU A 224 12.69 -20.68 7.61
CA LEU A 224 11.37 -20.10 7.81
C LEU A 224 11.42 -18.58 7.59
N SER A 225 10.70 -18.11 6.57
CA SER A 225 10.72 -16.71 6.16
C SER A 225 9.31 -16.26 5.78
N LEU A 226 9.02 -14.97 6.00
CA LEU A 226 7.84 -14.31 5.44
C LEU A 226 8.00 -14.21 3.92
N MET A 227 7.04 -14.75 3.18
CA MET A 227 7.06 -14.77 1.71
C MET A 227 6.30 -13.59 1.13
N LYS A 228 5.11 -13.33 1.67
CA LYS A 228 4.25 -12.22 1.22
C LYS A 228 3.20 -11.86 2.26
N THR A 229 2.59 -10.71 2.06
CA THR A 229 1.42 -10.25 2.79
C THR A 229 0.22 -10.18 1.85
N SER A 230 -1.01 -10.20 2.39
CA SER A 230 -2.24 -10.06 1.59
C SER A 230 -2.38 -8.70 0.93
N VAL A 231 -1.73 -7.67 1.48
CA VAL A 231 -1.64 -6.32 0.90
C VAL A 231 -0.17 -5.88 0.95
N ALA A 232 0.35 -5.35 -0.14
CA ALA A 232 1.72 -4.85 -0.20
C ALA A 232 1.91 -3.60 0.69
N ALA A 233 3.16 -3.29 1.03
CA ALA A 233 3.48 -2.06 1.77
C ALA A 233 2.98 -0.83 1.00
N GLY A 234 2.28 0.06 1.69
CA GLY A 234 1.64 1.26 1.14
C GLY A 234 0.31 1.03 0.44
N GLY A 235 -0.10 -0.22 0.21
CA GLY A 235 -1.34 -0.58 -0.48
C GLY A 235 -2.60 -0.28 0.35
N PHE A 236 -3.74 -0.18 -0.33
CA PHE A 236 -5.04 0.04 0.33
C PHE A 236 -5.64 -1.26 0.84
N MET A 237 -6.24 -1.21 2.04
CA MET A 237 -6.83 -2.37 2.68
C MET A 237 -8.19 -2.03 3.30
N PRO A 238 -9.25 -2.82 3.02
CA PRO A 238 -10.52 -2.74 3.75
C PRO A 238 -10.35 -2.99 5.26
N SER A 239 -11.01 -2.19 6.09
CA SER A 239 -11.12 -2.42 7.55
C SER A 239 -11.80 -3.74 7.89
N THR A 240 -12.58 -4.28 6.96
CA THR A 240 -13.38 -5.51 7.08
C THR A 240 -12.65 -6.78 6.67
N LYS A 241 -11.41 -6.68 6.12
CA LYS A 241 -10.63 -7.83 5.67
C LYS A 241 -9.49 -8.14 6.64
N MET A 242 -9.11 -9.42 6.71
CA MET A 242 -8.00 -9.86 7.55
C MET A 242 -6.65 -9.58 6.88
N MET A 243 -5.69 -9.10 7.65
CA MET A 243 -4.31 -9.00 7.17
C MET A 243 -3.64 -10.36 7.31
N THR A 244 -3.15 -10.92 6.21
CA THR A 244 -2.53 -12.25 6.17
C THR A 244 -1.05 -12.14 5.85
N PHE A 245 -0.22 -12.73 6.70
CA PHE A 245 1.20 -12.95 6.48
C PHE A 245 1.41 -14.41 6.10
N THR A 246 1.88 -14.66 4.88
CA THR A 246 2.14 -16.01 4.35
C THR A 246 3.63 -16.32 4.45
N PHE A 247 3.95 -17.38 5.18
CA PHE A 247 5.30 -17.87 5.40
C PHE A 247 5.62 -19.05 4.47
N SER A 248 6.89 -19.39 4.37
CA SER A 248 7.37 -20.55 3.60
C SER A 248 7.00 -21.91 4.21
N GLY A 249 6.60 -21.92 5.48
CA GLY A 249 6.20 -23.11 6.23
C GLY A 249 5.20 -22.79 7.34
N PRO A 250 4.73 -23.80 8.08
CA PRO A 250 3.81 -23.61 9.20
C PRO A 250 4.40 -22.65 10.24
N VAL A 251 3.59 -21.74 10.75
CA VAL A 251 4.02 -20.70 11.70
C VAL A 251 3.07 -20.64 12.89
N THR A 252 3.63 -20.35 14.07
CA THR A 252 2.90 -20.14 15.33
C THR A 252 3.63 -19.09 16.19
N GLY A 253 3.05 -18.71 17.33
CA GLY A 253 3.74 -17.88 18.34
C GLY A 253 3.94 -16.40 17.98
N CYS A 254 3.49 -15.95 16.80
CA CYS A 254 3.46 -14.54 16.44
C CYS A 254 2.65 -13.72 17.46
N VAL A 255 3.24 -12.61 17.88
CA VAL A 255 2.63 -11.58 18.71
C VAL A 255 2.53 -10.31 17.88
N LEU A 256 1.32 -9.76 17.82
CA LEU A 256 1.10 -8.44 17.21
C LEU A 256 1.56 -7.36 18.19
N ASP A 257 2.48 -6.53 17.72
CA ASP A 257 3.00 -5.40 18.48
C ASP A 257 1.86 -4.41 18.77
N SER A 258 1.77 -3.99 20.02
CA SER A 258 0.79 -3.03 20.54
C SER A 258 1.46 -1.77 21.08
N THR A 259 2.73 -1.54 20.76
CA THR A 259 3.43 -0.32 21.14
C THR A 259 3.16 0.81 20.12
N GLY A 260 2.91 2.02 20.63
CA GLY A 260 2.78 3.25 19.83
C GLY A 260 1.36 3.82 19.69
N GLY A 261 1.23 5.15 19.75
CA GLY A 261 -0.02 5.88 19.49
C GLY A 261 0.24 7.07 18.58
N GLY A 262 -0.12 6.95 17.30
CA GLY A 262 0.05 8.00 16.28
C GLY A 262 0.19 7.40 14.88
N PRO A 263 0.17 8.20 13.79
CA PRO A 263 0.38 7.69 12.43
C PRO A 263 1.87 7.31 12.19
N PRO A 264 2.18 6.14 11.60
CA PRO A 264 1.25 5.05 11.30
C PRO A 264 0.77 4.35 12.58
N TYR A 265 -0.55 4.18 12.72
CA TYR A 265 -1.18 3.59 13.90
C TYR A 265 -0.81 2.12 14.02
N SER A 266 -0.43 1.66 15.20
CA SER A 266 -0.11 0.25 15.41
C SER A 266 -1.39 -0.58 15.50
N ALA A 267 -1.50 -1.63 14.67
CA ALA A 267 -2.69 -2.48 14.64
C ALA A 267 -2.96 -3.18 16.00
N GLY A 268 -1.93 -3.46 16.80
CA GLY A 268 -2.09 -4.07 18.13
C GLY A 268 -2.65 -3.13 19.20
N THR A 269 -2.74 -1.81 18.93
CA THR A 269 -3.43 -0.85 19.81
C THR A 269 -4.93 -0.74 19.56
N ALA A 270 -5.44 -1.42 18.52
CA ALA A 270 -6.87 -1.51 18.31
C ALA A 270 -7.53 -2.11 19.56
N SER A 271 -8.62 -1.48 20.02
CA SER A 271 -9.39 -1.99 21.15
C SER A 271 -9.71 -3.47 20.92
N GLY A 272 -9.74 -4.26 21.99
CA GLY A 272 -9.98 -5.71 21.94
C GLY A 272 -8.81 -6.57 21.42
N GLY A 273 -7.66 -5.97 21.08
CA GLY A 273 -6.40 -6.66 20.83
C GLY A 273 -6.54 -7.78 19.78
N PRO A 274 -6.58 -7.44 18.47
CA PRO A 274 -6.78 -8.44 17.43
C PRO A 274 -5.75 -9.56 17.56
N GLY A 275 -6.24 -10.76 17.91
CA GLY A 275 -5.40 -11.93 18.04
C GLY A 275 -4.86 -12.38 16.68
N VAL A 276 -3.68 -13.00 16.71
CA VAL A 276 -3.14 -13.69 15.54
C VAL A 276 -3.71 -15.10 15.49
N THR A 277 -4.37 -15.45 14.39
CA THR A 277 -4.90 -16.78 14.12
C THR A 277 -4.06 -17.47 13.04
N TYR A 278 -4.02 -18.80 13.03
CA TYR A 278 -3.13 -19.56 12.14
C TYR A 278 -3.91 -20.52 11.24
N VAL A 279 -3.59 -20.52 9.95
CA VAL A 279 -4.15 -21.49 8.97
C VAL A 279 -3.02 -21.96 8.04
N GLY A 280 -2.46 -23.13 8.34
CA GLY A 280 -1.29 -23.66 7.63
C GLY A 280 -0.08 -22.73 7.79
N ASN A 281 0.43 -22.21 6.68
CA ASN A 281 1.57 -21.29 6.65
C ASN A 281 1.16 -19.81 6.80
N ASN A 282 -0.09 -19.53 7.18
CA ASN A 282 -0.61 -18.17 7.25
C ASN A 282 -0.82 -17.74 8.71
N ALA A 283 -0.22 -16.61 9.10
CA ALA A 283 -0.62 -15.84 10.27
C ALA A 283 -1.63 -14.76 9.85
N ARG A 284 -2.81 -14.77 10.46
CA ARG A 284 -3.95 -13.92 10.09
C ARG A 284 -4.35 -13.05 11.26
N ILE A 285 -4.34 -11.75 11.04
CA ILE A 285 -4.82 -10.76 12.00
C ILE A 285 -6.25 -10.42 11.58
N ALA A 286 -7.21 -10.85 12.40
CA ALA A 286 -8.61 -10.63 12.11
C ALA A 286 -8.94 -9.13 12.14
N PRO A 287 -9.89 -8.68 11.29
CA PRO A 287 -10.53 -7.39 11.51
C PRO A 287 -11.35 -7.54 12.79
N THR A 288 -10.86 -7.02 13.92
CA THR A 288 -11.72 -6.92 15.10
C THR A 288 -12.78 -5.85 14.83
N PRO A 289 -14.06 -6.08 15.18
CA PRO A 289 -15.10 -5.06 15.05
C PRO A 289 -14.92 -4.01 16.17
N LEU A 290 -13.84 -3.24 16.13
CA LEU A 290 -13.44 -2.18 17.06
C LEU A 290 -12.90 -0.97 16.23
N PRO A 291 -12.72 0.24 16.82
CA PRO A 291 -13.26 1.53 16.35
C PRO A 291 -12.55 2.13 15.13
N TRP A 292 -12.57 1.43 14.00
CA TRP A 292 -12.14 1.95 12.71
C TRP A 292 -13.30 2.54 11.92
N SER A 293 -14.35 2.99 12.61
CA SER A 293 -15.37 3.84 12.00
C SER A 293 -14.73 5.19 11.80
N PHE A 294 -14.47 5.49 10.53
CA PHE A 294 -13.91 6.76 10.12
C PHE A 294 -15.06 7.63 9.63
N GLY A 295 -15.05 8.91 10.01
CA GLY A 295 -15.94 9.87 9.37
C GLY A 295 -15.77 9.78 7.85
N ALA A 296 -16.83 10.04 7.10
CA ALA A 296 -16.82 9.91 5.64
C ALA A 296 -15.87 10.86 4.89
N LEU A 297 -14.97 11.58 5.59
CA LEU A 297 -13.93 12.47 5.05
C LEU A 297 -12.55 12.25 5.71
N THR A 298 -12.40 11.29 6.63
CA THR A 298 -11.12 11.00 7.32
C THR A 298 -10.49 9.71 6.79
N PHE A 299 -9.76 9.77 5.69
CA PHE A 299 -9.09 8.61 5.07
C PHE A 299 -7.97 9.02 4.08
N PRO A 300 -7.01 8.12 3.74
CA PRO A 300 -6.75 6.83 4.39
C PRO A 300 -5.93 7.01 5.68
N LEU A 301 -6.10 6.10 6.65
CA LEU A 301 -5.19 6.03 7.79
C LEU A 301 -4.04 5.09 7.49
N GLN A 302 -2.83 5.51 7.84
CA GLN A 302 -1.68 4.61 7.79
C GLN A 302 -1.72 3.72 9.03
N VAL A 303 -1.75 2.41 8.81
CA VAL A 303 -1.76 1.40 9.88
C VAL A 303 -0.57 0.47 9.67
N ASN A 304 0.21 0.29 10.72
CA ASN A 304 1.35 -0.60 10.73
C ASN A 304 1.00 -1.93 11.43
N PHE A 305 1.25 -3.03 10.74
CA PHE A 305 1.16 -4.38 11.28
C PHE A 305 2.59 -4.87 11.55
N THR A 306 2.97 -4.94 12.82
CA THR A 306 4.28 -5.46 13.23
C THR A 306 4.09 -6.76 14.00
N LEU A 307 4.62 -7.86 13.47
CA LEU A 307 4.65 -9.16 14.13
C LEU A 307 6.04 -9.46 14.70
N THR A 308 6.07 -9.99 15.92
CA THR A 308 7.28 -10.47 16.60
C THR A 308 7.07 -11.89 17.11
N GLY A 309 8.15 -12.63 17.39
CA GLY A 309 8.04 -13.97 17.99
C GLY A 309 7.49 -15.08 17.08
N CYS A 310 7.20 -14.79 15.80
CA CYS A 310 6.77 -15.79 14.83
C CYS A 310 7.83 -16.90 14.69
N ALA A 311 7.43 -18.15 14.88
CA ALA A 311 8.33 -19.31 14.81
C ALA A 311 7.62 -20.57 14.27
N ASP A 312 8.39 -21.51 13.74
CA ASP A 312 7.96 -22.90 13.59
C ASP A 312 8.37 -23.69 14.85
N ALA A 313 8.31 -25.03 14.78
CA ALA A 313 8.75 -25.89 15.88
C ALA A 313 10.28 -25.86 16.13
N VAL A 314 11.06 -25.22 15.25
CA VAL A 314 12.52 -25.25 15.22
C VAL A 314 13.12 -23.89 15.54
N ALA A 315 12.69 -22.82 14.86
CA ALA A 315 13.28 -21.50 14.97
C ALA A 315 12.32 -20.35 14.66
N ALA A 316 12.73 -19.15 15.06
CA ALA A 316 12.04 -17.92 14.70
C ALA A 316 12.16 -17.63 13.19
N ALA A 317 11.06 -17.13 12.60
CA ALA A 317 11.02 -16.66 11.23
C ALA A 317 11.95 -15.45 11.03
N ASN A 318 12.55 -15.33 9.85
CA ASN A 318 13.46 -14.23 9.49
C ASN A 318 14.55 -13.96 10.55
N ASN A 319 15.09 -15.03 11.15
CA ASN A 319 16.12 -14.97 12.20
C ASN A 319 15.70 -14.14 13.44
N GLY A 320 14.39 -14.09 13.73
CA GLY A 320 13.84 -13.34 14.85
C GLY A 320 13.65 -11.85 14.59
N ALA A 321 13.89 -11.37 13.36
CA ALA A 321 13.59 -9.99 13.00
C ALA A 321 12.08 -9.70 13.07
N ALA A 322 11.73 -8.48 13.48
CA ALA A 322 10.34 -8.03 13.46
C ALA A 322 9.84 -7.91 12.01
N LEU A 323 8.63 -8.38 11.76
CA LEU A 323 8.00 -8.36 10.44
C LEU A 323 6.99 -7.23 10.41
N SER A 324 7.26 -6.18 9.63
CA SER A 324 6.45 -4.96 9.62
C SER A 324 5.97 -4.61 8.22
N VAL A 325 4.70 -4.23 8.12
CA VAL A 325 4.08 -3.73 6.89
C VAL A 325 3.11 -2.61 7.25
N THR A 326 3.31 -1.45 6.62
CA THR A 326 2.40 -0.32 6.74
C THR A 326 1.46 -0.30 5.54
N VAL A 327 0.16 -0.19 5.78
CA VAL A 327 -0.89 -0.13 4.75
C VAL A 327 -1.76 1.10 4.94
N ARG A 328 -2.55 1.44 3.93
CA ARG A 328 -3.55 2.51 3.96
C ARG A 328 -4.92 1.90 4.19
N MET A 329 -5.43 1.94 5.42
CA MET A 329 -6.73 1.36 5.74
C MET A 329 -7.89 2.29 5.37
N MET A 330 -8.94 1.69 4.81
CA MET A 330 -10.20 2.32 4.44
C MET A 330 -11.35 1.67 5.19
N ASP A 331 -12.41 2.42 5.48
CA ASP A 331 -13.65 1.83 5.99
C ASP A 331 -14.44 1.16 4.87
N GLY A 332 -15.01 -0.01 5.15
CA GLY A 332 -15.79 -0.77 4.18
C GLY A 332 -14.99 -1.44 3.07
N ASP A 333 -15.67 -1.83 1.99
CA ASP A 333 -15.07 -2.54 0.85
C ASP A 333 -14.20 -1.60 0.00
N VAL A 334 -13.18 -2.15 -0.67
CA VAL A 334 -12.23 -1.39 -1.52
C VAL A 334 -12.13 -2.04 -2.89
N TYR A 335 -12.27 -1.23 -3.95
CA TYR A 335 -12.12 -1.67 -5.33
C TYR A 335 -11.25 -0.71 -6.16
N PHE A 336 -10.67 -1.22 -7.25
CA PHE A 336 -9.73 -0.52 -8.11
C PHE A 336 -10.20 -0.53 -9.57
N VAL A 337 -10.00 0.59 -10.25
CA VAL A 337 -10.40 0.80 -11.65
C VAL A 337 -9.23 1.40 -12.44
N SER A 338 -8.81 0.71 -13.51
CA SER A 338 -7.73 1.12 -14.42
C SER A 338 -8.24 1.21 -15.85
N ASP A 339 -8.08 2.36 -16.50
CA ASP A 339 -8.41 2.51 -17.92
C ASP A 339 -7.48 1.65 -18.81
N THR A 340 -6.18 1.67 -18.49
CA THR A 340 -5.14 1.04 -19.32
C THR A 340 -5.05 -0.47 -19.11
N ASN A 341 -5.03 -0.93 -17.86
CA ASN A 341 -4.77 -2.34 -17.50
C ASN A 341 -6.01 -3.09 -17.01
N GLY A 342 -7.13 -2.40 -16.81
CA GLY A 342 -8.35 -3.00 -16.28
C GLY A 342 -9.16 -3.79 -17.30
N ASP A 343 -9.91 -4.77 -16.78
CA ASP A 343 -10.91 -5.58 -17.51
C ASP A 343 -12.17 -5.68 -16.65
N ASP A 344 -13.35 -5.48 -17.26
CA ASP A 344 -14.64 -5.52 -16.54
C ASP A 344 -15.09 -6.93 -16.13
N SER A 345 -14.37 -7.97 -16.56
CA SER A 345 -14.54 -9.34 -16.06
C SER A 345 -13.77 -9.63 -14.76
N ASN A 346 -12.91 -8.72 -14.32
CA ASN A 346 -12.11 -8.86 -13.11
C ASN A 346 -12.92 -8.70 -11.82
N SER A 347 -12.34 -9.06 -10.67
CA SER A 347 -12.98 -8.87 -9.35
C SER A 347 -12.86 -7.45 -8.81
N CYS A 348 -11.88 -6.69 -9.33
CA CYS A 348 -11.61 -5.30 -8.97
C CYS A 348 -11.10 -5.13 -7.53
N ALA A 349 -10.81 -6.22 -6.82
CA ALA A 349 -10.40 -6.21 -5.42
C ALA A 349 -8.89 -5.96 -5.21
N ASP A 350 -8.10 -5.95 -6.29
CA ASP A 350 -6.64 -5.72 -6.27
C ASP A 350 -6.23 -4.80 -7.44
N PRO A 351 -5.20 -3.94 -7.30
CA PRO A 351 -4.69 -3.12 -8.40
C PRO A 351 -4.31 -3.91 -9.67
N SER A 352 -3.79 -5.13 -9.51
CA SER A 352 -3.42 -6.02 -10.63
C SER A 352 -4.62 -6.75 -11.27
N ASP A 353 -5.78 -6.71 -10.62
CA ASP A 353 -7.06 -7.30 -11.03
C ASP A 353 -8.15 -6.21 -11.09
N SER A 354 -7.79 -5.01 -11.53
CA SER A 354 -8.70 -3.85 -11.55
C SER A 354 -9.79 -3.95 -12.62
N CYS A 355 -10.95 -3.33 -12.35
CA CYS A 355 -12.02 -3.10 -13.34
C CYS A 355 -11.54 -2.15 -14.45
N LYS A 356 -12.16 -2.21 -15.63
CA LYS A 356 -11.90 -1.21 -16.69
C LYS A 356 -12.75 0.04 -16.53
N THR A 357 -14.05 -0.12 -16.28
CA THR A 357 -15.01 0.98 -16.19
C THR A 357 -15.37 1.30 -14.75
N ILE A 358 -15.58 2.59 -14.48
CA ILE A 358 -15.91 3.07 -13.13
C ILE A 358 -17.24 2.49 -12.66
N GLN A 359 -18.25 2.39 -13.52
CA GLN A 359 -19.55 1.84 -13.13
C GLN A 359 -19.44 0.36 -12.74
N THR A 360 -18.58 -0.43 -13.40
CA THR A 360 -18.36 -1.83 -13.00
C THR A 360 -17.71 -1.91 -11.61
N GLY A 361 -16.74 -1.03 -11.30
CA GLY A 361 -16.18 -0.92 -9.95
C GLY A 361 -17.24 -0.52 -8.90
N VAL A 362 -18.10 0.43 -9.23
CA VAL A 362 -19.23 0.84 -8.35
C VAL A 362 -20.24 -0.30 -8.16
N ASN A 363 -20.47 -1.14 -9.17
CA ASN A 363 -21.37 -2.29 -9.07
C ASN A 363 -20.85 -3.37 -8.11
N GLN A 364 -19.56 -3.40 -7.80
CA GLN A 364 -19.00 -4.31 -6.78
C GLN A 364 -19.34 -3.89 -5.34
N CYS A 365 -19.76 -2.63 -5.15
CA CYS A 365 -20.14 -2.14 -3.84
C CYS A 365 -21.40 -2.85 -3.31
N SER A 366 -21.34 -3.29 -2.05
CA SER A 366 -22.53 -3.82 -1.39
C SER A 366 -23.62 -2.75 -1.21
N ALA A 367 -24.87 -3.19 -1.13
CA ALA A 367 -26.01 -2.28 -1.05
C ALA A 367 -26.09 -1.49 0.27
N SER A 368 -25.46 -1.97 1.35
CA SER A 368 -25.62 -1.44 2.72
C SER A 368 -24.31 -1.12 3.46
N GLY A 369 -23.16 -1.62 2.96
CA GLY A 369 -21.84 -1.34 3.51
C GLY A 369 -21.18 -0.14 2.83
N VAL A 370 -20.30 0.54 3.56
CA VAL A 370 -19.43 1.57 2.98
C VAL A 370 -18.55 0.92 1.91
N CYS A 371 -18.34 1.63 0.81
CA CYS A 371 -17.52 1.16 -0.29
C CYS A 371 -16.62 2.28 -0.79
N SER A 372 -15.38 1.97 -1.13
CA SER A 372 -14.42 2.89 -1.72
C SER A 372 -13.96 2.35 -3.08
N VAL A 373 -14.04 3.18 -4.12
CA VAL A 373 -13.61 2.86 -5.48
C VAL A 373 -12.50 3.82 -5.86
N PHE A 374 -11.29 3.29 -5.99
CA PHE A 374 -10.10 4.01 -6.44
C PHE A 374 -9.97 3.93 -7.95
N VAL A 375 -9.74 5.07 -8.59
CA VAL A 375 -9.66 5.19 -10.04
C VAL A 375 -8.30 5.76 -10.42
N GLU A 376 -7.58 5.01 -11.27
CA GLU A 376 -6.31 5.43 -11.86
C GLU A 376 -6.51 6.69 -12.74
N GLY A 377 -5.45 7.47 -12.91
CA GLY A 377 -5.39 8.51 -13.93
C GLY A 377 -5.63 7.94 -15.32
N GLY A 378 -6.42 8.63 -16.14
CA GLY A 378 -6.88 8.14 -17.43
C GLY A 378 -8.14 8.84 -17.94
N ASP A 379 -8.54 8.52 -19.18
CA ASP A 379 -9.70 9.11 -19.86
C ASP A 379 -10.86 8.10 -19.88
N TYR A 380 -11.82 8.27 -18.97
CA TYR A 380 -12.99 7.41 -18.82
C TYR A 380 -14.18 7.98 -19.59
N ILE A 381 -14.47 7.38 -20.76
CA ILE A 381 -15.50 7.86 -21.69
C ILE A 381 -16.83 7.15 -21.44
N ILE A 382 -17.85 7.91 -21.04
CA ILE A 382 -19.24 7.45 -20.95
C ILE A 382 -19.87 7.54 -22.34
N SER A 383 -20.47 6.44 -22.81
CA SER A 383 -20.93 6.32 -24.20
C SER A 383 -22.16 5.41 -24.29
N GLY A 384 -22.54 4.98 -25.50
CA GLY A 384 -23.65 4.07 -25.66
C GLY A 384 -23.44 2.65 -25.16
N THR A 385 -22.18 2.23 -25.05
CA THR A 385 -21.79 0.90 -24.53
C THR A 385 -21.29 0.97 -23.10
N THR A 386 -20.96 2.16 -22.60
CA THR A 386 -20.43 2.40 -21.25
C THR A 386 -21.45 3.18 -20.43
N SER A 387 -22.04 2.53 -19.43
CA SER A 387 -23.07 3.13 -18.57
C SER A 387 -22.55 4.34 -17.79
N PRO A 388 -23.40 5.35 -17.52
CA PRO A 388 -23.10 6.43 -16.58
C PRO A 388 -22.82 5.89 -15.18
N ILE A 389 -22.11 6.69 -14.39
CA ILE A 389 -21.75 6.37 -13.02
C ILE A 389 -22.93 6.70 -12.11
N SER A 390 -23.44 5.71 -11.37
CA SER A 390 -24.63 5.83 -10.53
C SER A 390 -24.33 5.44 -9.09
N LEU A 391 -24.41 6.40 -8.18
CA LEU A 391 -24.18 6.21 -6.75
C LEU A 391 -25.52 6.16 -6.00
N THR A 392 -25.98 4.95 -5.68
CA THR A 392 -27.32 4.71 -5.09
C THR A 392 -27.32 3.80 -3.85
N SER A 393 -26.14 3.34 -3.41
CA SER A 393 -26.02 2.44 -2.25
C SER A 393 -26.43 3.15 -0.95
N THR A 394 -27.21 2.47 -0.09
CA THR A 394 -27.56 2.97 1.23
C THR A 394 -26.39 2.90 2.21
N GLY A 395 -25.32 2.17 1.85
CA GLY A 395 -24.04 2.14 2.55
C GLY A 395 -23.12 3.32 2.26
N GLY A 396 -23.38 4.09 1.19
CA GLY A 396 -22.48 5.12 0.71
C GLY A 396 -21.35 4.58 -0.16
N VAL A 397 -20.96 5.35 -1.17
CA VAL A 397 -19.89 5.00 -2.13
C VAL A 397 -18.92 6.16 -2.22
N ARG A 398 -17.66 5.90 -1.96
CA ARG A 398 -16.57 6.87 -2.03
C ARG A 398 -15.80 6.65 -3.31
N LEU A 399 -16.06 7.48 -4.31
CA LEU A 399 -15.40 7.44 -5.59
C LEU A 399 -14.22 8.42 -5.56
N LEU A 400 -13.01 7.90 -5.71
CA LEU A 400 -11.75 8.63 -5.52
C LEU A 400 -10.87 8.46 -6.75
N GLY A 401 -10.57 9.57 -7.43
CA GLY A 401 -9.81 9.59 -8.68
C GLY A 401 -8.42 10.20 -8.55
N SER A 402 -7.72 10.20 -9.67
CA SER A 402 -6.38 10.73 -9.89
C SER A 402 -5.25 9.97 -9.20
N PHE A 403 -5.36 8.64 -9.16
CA PHE A 403 -4.29 7.77 -8.65
C PHE A 403 -3.25 7.44 -9.72
N ASP A 404 -2.00 7.26 -9.30
CA ASP A 404 -0.98 6.66 -10.16
C ASP A 404 -1.25 5.15 -10.38
N PRO A 405 -0.59 4.49 -11.35
CA PRO A 405 -0.84 3.08 -11.66
C PRO A 405 -0.61 2.12 -10.48
N SER A 406 0.16 2.53 -9.47
CA SER A 406 0.38 1.75 -8.25
C SER A 406 -0.62 2.06 -7.13
N TYR A 407 -1.52 3.03 -7.33
CA TYR A 407 -2.47 3.53 -6.33
C TYR A 407 -1.78 3.94 -5.02
N SER A 408 -0.58 4.51 -5.09
CA SER A 408 0.19 4.94 -3.93
C SER A 408 0.16 6.46 -3.73
N ILE A 409 -0.08 7.21 -4.80
CA ILE A 409 -0.10 8.66 -4.86
C ILE A 409 -1.40 9.11 -5.55
N GLN A 410 -2.11 10.06 -4.93
CA GLN A 410 -3.23 10.76 -5.54
C GLN A 410 -2.78 12.17 -5.92
N ASN A 411 -2.83 12.51 -7.21
CA ASN A 411 -2.43 13.84 -7.68
C ASN A 411 -3.19 14.24 -8.96
N MET A 412 -4.02 15.27 -8.87
CA MET A 412 -4.83 15.74 -9.99
C MET A 412 -4.03 16.41 -11.12
N ASP A 413 -2.80 16.84 -10.87
CA ASP A 413 -1.96 17.50 -11.87
C ASP A 413 -1.10 16.49 -12.65
N ILE A 414 -0.63 15.45 -11.96
CA ILE A 414 0.30 14.46 -12.52
C ILE A 414 -0.45 13.27 -13.12
N THR A 415 -1.49 12.80 -12.44
CA THR A 415 -2.24 11.58 -12.81
C THR A 415 -3.72 11.89 -12.90
N PRO A 416 -4.17 12.84 -13.74
CA PRO A 416 -5.57 13.27 -13.77
C PRO A 416 -6.49 12.14 -14.21
N THR A 417 -7.56 11.90 -13.46
CA THR A 417 -8.69 11.09 -13.93
C THR A 417 -9.74 11.99 -14.58
N ARG A 418 -10.01 11.76 -15.86
CA ARG A 418 -10.96 12.55 -16.67
C ARG A 418 -12.18 11.71 -17.01
N ILE A 419 -13.36 12.18 -16.63
CA ILE A 419 -14.63 11.55 -16.97
C ILE A 419 -15.29 12.39 -18.06
N ILE A 420 -15.53 11.79 -19.23
CA ILE A 420 -16.01 12.50 -20.42
C ILE A 420 -17.34 11.90 -20.84
N ASP A 421 -18.39 12.72 -20.85
CA ASP A 421 -19.67 12.32 -21.43
C ASP A 421 -19.62 12.44 -22.96
N ASN A 422 -19.82 11.33 -23.66
CA ASN A 422 -19.90 11.26 -25.12
C ASN A 422 -21.12 10.42 -25.57
N ARG A 423 -22.18 10.42 -24.75
CA ARG A 423 -23.42 9.74 -25.11
C ARG A 423 -24.12 10.45 -26.26
N THR A 424 -24.88 9.71 -27.06
CA THR A 424 -25.66 10.27 -28.17
C THR A 424 -26.90 11.03 -27.66
N LEU A 425 -27.51 11.87 -28.52
CA LEU A 425 -28.75 12.58 -28.17
C LEU A 425 -29.89 11.60 -27.80
N ALA A 426 -29.97 10.43 -28.43
CA ALA A 426 -30.99 9.42 -28.11
C ALA A 426 -30.84 8.85 -26.68
N GLN A 427 -29.61 8.80 -26.16
CA GLN A 427 -29.31 8.28 -24.82
C GLN A 427 -29.53 9.31 -23.71
N CYS A 428 -29.51 10.59 -24.06
CA CYS A 428 -29.81 11.71 -23.19
C CYS A 428 -30.90 12.60 -23.81
N ALA A 429 -32.04 12.00 -24.11
CA ALA A 429 -33.09 12.64 -24.89
C ALA A 429 -33.83 13.76 -24.16
N GLY A 430 -33.51 14.05 -22.88
CA GLY A 430 -34.20 15.00 -22.02
C GLY A 430 -34.65 16.24 -22.78
N SER A 431 -35.95 16.30 -23.07
CA SER A 431 -36.56 17.41 -23.80
C SER A 431 -37.02 18.51 -22.85
N THR A 432 -37.16 18.16 -21.56
CA THR A 432 -37.45 19.02 -20.43
C THR A 432 -36.50 18.74 -19.27
N LEU A 433 -36.22 19.76 -18.47
CA LEU A 433 -35.52 19.57 -17.21
C LEU A 433 -36.37 18.69 -16.28
N GLY A 434 -35.74 17.71 -15.64
CA GLY A 434 -36.28 16.74 -14.70
C GLY A 434 -36.45 15.33 -15.28
N THR A 435 -36.51 15.18 -16.60
CA THR A 435 -37.03 13.94 -17.23
C THR A 435 -35.96 12.98 -17.76
N ASN A 436 -34.80 13.45 -18.23
CA ASN A 436 -33.63 12.63 -18.61
C ASN A 436 -32.40 13.48 -19.02
N GLU A 437 -31.82 14.25 -18.09
CA GLU A 437 -30.65 15.09 -18.36
C GLU A 437 -29.37 14.27 -18.52
N CYS A 438 -28.47 14.78 -19.37
CA CYS A 438 -27.18 14.15 -19.60
C CYS A 438 -26.22 14.54 -18.46
N ALA A 439 -25.92 13.59 -17.58
CA ALA A 439 -24.81 13.72 -16.63
C ALA A 439 -24.03 12.40 -16.53
N PRO A 440 -22.68 12.42 -16.62
CA PRO A 440 -21.87 11.21 -16.51
C PRO A 440 -21.88 10.63 -15.10
N ILE A 441 -22.18 11.44 -14.07
CA ILE A 441 -22.35 10.99 -12.68
C ILE A 441 -23.72 11.37 -12.15
N MET A 442 -24.42 10.39 -11.59
CA MET A 442 -25.67 10.55 -10.86
C MET A 442 -25.50 10.08 -9.41
N ILE A 443 -25.97 10.89 -8.46
CA ILE A 443 -25.98 10.59 -7.03
C ILE A 443 -27.42 10.59 -6.52
N SER A 444 -27.83 9.52 -5.85
CA SER A 444 -29.15 9.42 -5.20
C SER A 444 -28.97 9.06 -3.72
N PRO A 445 -28.68 10.05 -2.86
CA PRO A 445 -28.35 9.83 -1.45
C PRO A 445 -29.60 9.52 -0.63
N ASN A 446 -29.88 8.23 -0.38
CA ASN A 446 -31.06 7.79 0.37
C ASN A 446 -30.74 6.60 1.29
N GLY A 447 -31.41 6.53 2.44
CA GLY A 447 -31.40 5.35 3.31
C GLY A 447 -30.16 5.18 4.19
N MET A 448 -29.36 6.22 4.40
CA MET A 448 -28.17 6.17 5.26
C MET A 448 -28.50 6.29 6.77
N SER A 449 -29.76 6.61 7.12
CA SER A 449 -30.27 6.63 8.50
C SER A 449 -29.49 7.52 9.49
N GLY A 450 -28.83 8.57 8.97
CA GLY A 450 -28.10 9.53 9.77
C GLY A 450 -26.67 9.09 10.13
N ASP A 451 -26.23 7.92 9.66
CA ASP A 451 -24.90 7.41 9.89
C ASP A 451 -23.85 8.21 9.10
N THR A 452 -23.09 9.06 9.81
CA THR A 452 -22.09 9.96 9.23
C THR A 452 -20.85 9.26 8.64
N SER A 453 -20.70 7.94 8.85
CA SER A 453 -19.67 7.14 8.17
C SER A 453 -20.06 6.81 6.72
N LYS A 454 -21.36 6.86 6.43
CA LYS A 454 -21.95 6.59 5.11
C LYS A 454 -22.16 7.89 4.38
N ALA A 455 -21.57 8.00 3.20
CA ALA A 455 -21.82 9.11 2.30
C ALA A 455 -21.51 8.68 0.87
N HIS A 456 -22.15 9.33 -0.10
CA HIS A 456 -21.63 9.33 -1.45
C HIS A 456 -20.55 10.40 -1.56
N VAL A 457 -19.31 10.02 -1.86
CA VAL A 457 -18.19 10.94 -2.01
C VAL A 457 -17.70 10.90 -3.45
N VAL A 458 -17.47 12.06 -4.06
CA VAL A 458 -16.81 12.19 -5.35
C VAL A 458 -15.63 13.16 -5.20
N GLN A 459 -14.42 12.67 -5.43
CA GLN A 459 -13.20 13.44 -5.22
C GLN A 459 -12.10 13.12 -6.23
N GLY A 460 -11.36 14.15 -6.66
CA GLY A 460 -10.15 13.97 -7.45
C GLY A 460 -10.42 13.71 -8.93
N PHE A 461 -11.52 14.23 -9.48
CA PHE A 461 -11.87 14.06 -10.89
C PHE A 461 -11.89 15.37 -11.66
N SER A 462 -11.59 15.27 -12.96
CA SER A 462 -11.97 16.25 -13.97
C SER A 462 -13.18 15.72 -14.76
N ILE A 463 -14.34 16.35 -14.63
CA ILE A 463 -15.61 15.85 -15.16
C ILE A 463 -16.13 16.79 -16.23
N PHE A 464 -16.33 16.26 -17.44
CA PHE A 464 -16.70 17.01 -18.63
C PHE A 464 -18.07 16.55 -19.13
N ALA A 465 -19.06 17.43 -18.98
CA ALA A 465 -20.37 17.25 -19.61
C ALA A 465 -20.29 17.56 -21.11
N ASP A 466 -21.17 16.93 -21.89
CA ASP A 466 -21.23 17.11 -23.33
C ASP A 466 -21.95 18.42 -23.69
N GLU A 467 -21.25 19.35 -24.35
CA GLU A 467 -21.76 20.65 -24.78
C GLU A 467 -22.73 20.58 -25.96
N THR A 468 -22.92 19.44 -26.59
CA THR A 468 -23.90 19.25 -27.66
C THR A 468 -25.32 19.01 -27.13
N LYS A 469 -25.47 18.78 -25.82
CA LYS A 469 -26.73 18.37 -25.19
C LYS A 469 -27.53 19.56 -24.67
N LYS A 470 -28.86 19.48 -24.73
CA LYS A 470 -29.76 20.57 -24.29
C LYS A 470 -29.74 20.76 -22.77
N PHE A 471 -29.84 19.66 -22.03
CA PHE A 471 -29.69 19.63 -20.58
C PHE A 471 -28.48 18.77 -20.23
N SER A 472 -27.39 19.42 -19.82
CA SER A 472 -26.09 18.78 -19.64
C SER A 472 -25.45 19.24 -18.34
N PHE A 473 -25.09 18.29 -17.48
CA PHE A 473 -24.47 18.56 -16.19
C PHE A 473 -23.30 17.62 -15.96
N GLY A 474 -22.26 18.06 -15.26
CA GLY A 474 -21.16 17.16 -14.88
C GLY A 474 -21.62 16.15 -13.82
N ILE A 475 -22.31 16.63 -12.79
CA ILE A 475 -22.88 15.79 -11.73
C ILE A 475 -24.34 16.15 -11.51
N ARG A 476 -25.19 15.14 -11.36
CA ARG A 476 -26.58 15.30 -10.93
C ARG A 476 -26.80 14.66 -9.57
N ILE A 477 -27.38 15.39 -8.63
CA ILE A 477 -27.84 14.87 -7.34
C ILE A 477 -29.36 14.90 -7.34
N ILE A 478 -29.99 13.73 -7.20
CA ILE A 478 -31.45 13.61 -7.28
C ILE A 478 -32.01 12.98 -6.03
N ASN A 479 -33.16 13.51 -5.59
CA ASN A 479 -33.89 12.99 -4.44
C ASN A 479 -32.98 12.86 -3.20
N GLY A 480 -33.47 12.15 -2.21
CA GLY A 480 -32.75 11.86 -0.99
C GLY A 480 -33.47 12.38 0.24
N ASP A 481 -33.12 11.80 1.37
CA ASP A 481 -33.73 12.09 2.66
C ASP A 481 -32.77 12.91 3.53
N ALA A 482 -33.31 13.63 4.52
CA ALA A 482 -32.56 14.54 5.38
C ALA A 482 -31.48 13.86 6.24
N ASN A 483 -31.47 12.53 6.33
CA ASN A 483 -30.50 11.74 7.08
C ASN A 483 -29.46 11.04 6.18
N SER A 484 -29.36 11.47 4.92
CA SER A 484 -28.36 10.98 3.97
C SER A 484 -27.35 12.08 3.62
N TYR A 485 -26.18 11.68 3.11
CA TYR A 485 -25.03 12.56 2.91
C TYR A 485 -24.44 12.39 1.51
N SER A 486 -24.17 13.51 0.84
CA SER A 486 -23.40 13.56 -0.40
C SER A 486 -22.31 14.64 -0.30
N PHE A 487 -21.08 14.26 -0.64
CA PHE A 487 -19.89 15.09 -0.54
C PHE A 487 -19.18 15.14 -1.89
N ILE A 488 -19.13 16.33 -2.47
CA ILE A 488 -18.38 16.59 -3.71
C ILE A 488 -17.21 17.49 -3.33
N PHE A 489 -16.00 16.95 -3.41
CA PHE A 489 -14.82 17.62 -2.88
C PHE A 489 -13.63 17.59 -3.83
N GLY A 490 -12.98 18.73 -4.05
CA GLY A 490 -11.71 18.78 -4.79
C GLY A 490 -11.81 18.23 -6.22
N ASN A 491 -12.81 18.66 -6.99
CA ASN A 491 -12.99 18.28 -8.39
C ASN A 491 -12.91 19.50 -9.32
N TYR A 492 -12.58 19.24 -10.58
CA TYR A 492 -12.84 20.16 -11.69
C TYR A 492 -14.07 19.67 -12.45
N ILE A 493 -15.14 20.45 -12.53
CA ILE A 493 -16.41 20.02 -13.12
C ILE A 493 -16.89 21.09 -14.10
N THR A 494 -17.23 20.69 -15.33
CA THR A 494 -17.71 21.61 -16.37
C THR A 494 -18.97 21.11 -17.05
N GLY A 495 -19.90 22.04 -17.28
CA GLY A 495 -21.11 21.84 -18.10
C GLY A 495 -20.88 21.88 -19.62
N GLY A 496 -19.62 21.87 -20.09
CA GLY A 496 -19.22 21.99 -21.50
C GLY A 496 -18.24 23.15 -21.72
N GLN A 497 -17.13 22.91 -22.46
CA GLN A 497 -15.98 23.82 -22.48
C GLN A 497 -15.93 24.84 -23.62
N GLY A 498 -16.76 24.71 -24.64
CA GLY A 498 -16.67 25.42 -25.92
C GLY A 498 -15.54 24.86 -26.79
N GLY A 499 -15.78 24.68 -28.09
CA GLY A 499 -14.75 24.28 -29.05
C GLY A 499 -15.19 23.31 -30.15
N LEU A 500 -16.40 22.75 -30.08
CA LEU A 500 -16.92 21.79 -31.09
C LEU A 500 -17.78 22.44 -32.18
N GLY A 501 -17.70 23.77 -32.37
CA GLY A 501 -18.32 24.45 -33.52
C GLY A 501 -19.86 24.51 -33.51
N LEU A 502 -20.52 24.04 -32.45
CA LEU A 502 -21.96 24.14 -32.23
C LEU A 502 -22.23 25.02 -31.01
N GLU A 503 -21.91 26.31 -31.11
CA GLU A 503 -22.44 27.36 -30.22
C GLU A 503 -23.94 27.58 -30.50
N ASN A 504 -24.72 26.51 -30.60
CA ASN A 504 -26.08 26.60 -31.11
C ASN A 504 -27.04 26.89 -29.96
N SER A 505 -27.05 28.17 -29.57
CA SER A 505 -28.10 28.80 -28.75
C SER A 505 -29.51 28.57 -29.31
N ALA A 506 -29.67 28.12 -30.56
CA ALA A 506 -30.97 27.83 -31.17
C ALA A 506 -31.70 26.59 -30.60
N ALA A 507 -31.03 25.71 -29.83
CA ALA A 507 -31.67 24.53 -29.22
C ALA A 507 -32.24 24.79 -27.81
N GLY A 508 -31.89 25.93 -27.21
CA GLY A 508 -32.21 26.32 -25.85
C GLY A 508 -31.65 25.42 -24.75
N GLY A 509 -32.15 25.55 -23.51
CA GLY A 509 -31.87 24.62 -22.39
C GLY A 509 -30.91 25.12 -21.31
N ILE A 510 -30.57 24.23 -20.36
CA ILE A 510 -29.79 24.55 -19.16
C ILE A 510 -28.56 23.65 -19.09
N ARG A 511 -27.38 24.24 -18.95
CA ARG A 511 -26.13 23.50 -18.76
C ARG A 511 -25.40 23.95 -17.51
N GLY A 512 -24.67 23.06 -16.86
CA GLY A 512 -23.91 23.44 -15.69
C GLY A 512 -22.95 22.41 -15.14
N ALA A 513 -22.22 22.75 -14.08
CA ALA A 513 -21.32 21.79 -13.45
C ALA A 513 -22.12 20.79 -12.59
N ILE A 514 -22.95 21.31 -11.69
CA ILE A 514 -23.73 20.49 -10.75
C ILE A 514 -25.21 20.87 -10.83
N TYR A 515 -26.07 19.86 -10.86
CA TYR A 515 -27.53 20.02 -10.74
C TYR A 515 -28.08 19.22 -9.57
N LEU A 516 -28.79 19.90 -8.66
CA LEU A 516 -29.52 19.29 -7.55
C LEU A 516 -31.02 19.37 -7.80
N LEU A 517 -31.72 18.24 -7.69
CA LEU A 517 -33.16 18.15 -7.89
C LEU A 517 -33.83 17.43 -6.71
N ASN A 518 -34.64 18.17 -5.95
CA ASN A 518 -35.42 17.65 -4.82
C ASN A 518 -34.59 16.84 -3.82
N SER A 519 -33.31 17.15 -3.66
CA SER A 519 -32.43 16.45 -2.74
C SER A 519 -32.46 17.10 -1.36
N LYS A 520 -33.14 16.45 -0.42
CA LYS A 520 -33.22 16.95 0.97
C LYS A 520 -32.05 16.49 1.84
N SER A 521 -31.18 15.65 1.28
CA SER A 521 -29.96 15.17 1.93
C SER A 521 -28.97 16.30 2.22
N ASN A 522 -27.99 16.02 3.08
CA ASN A 522 -26.87 16.93 3.32
C ASN A 522 -25.92 16.88 2.12
N ASN A 523 -26.11 17.82 1.19
CA ASN A 523 -25.30 17.95 -0.01
C ASN A 523 -24.19 19.00 0.20
N GLN A 524 -23.00 18.55 0.60
CA GLN A 524 -21.83 19.42 0.73
C GLN A 524 -21.02 19.44 -0.56
N ILE A 525 -20.81 20.62 -1.12
CA ILE A 525 -20.02 20.87 -2.31
C ILE A 525 -18.90 21.80 -1.88
N ASP A 526 -17.68 21.29 -1.82
CA ASP A 526 -16.59 22.00 -1.15
C ASP A 526 -15.26 21.95 -1.93
N THR A 527 -14.58 23.10 -2.01
CA THR A 527 -13.24 23.20 -2.61
C THR A 527 -13.17 22.70 -4.07
N ASN A 528 -14.27 22.84 -4.83
CA ASN A 528 -14.31 22.47 -6.25
C ASN A 528 -14.08 23.68 -7.16
N VAL A 529 -13.67 23.40 -8.40
CA VAL A 529 -13.74 24.35 -9.52
C VAL A 529 -14.92 23.95 -10.40
N LEU A 530 -15.95 24.78 -10.43
CA LEU A 530 -17.23 24.53 -11.06
C LEU A 530 -17.44 25.53 -12.20
N LYS A 531 -17.60 25.02 -13.41
CA LYS A 531 -17.76 25.81 -14.63
C LYS A 531 -19.12 25.50 -15.26
N GLY A 532 -19.89 26.54 -15.55
CA GLY A 532 -21.10 26.46 -16.35
C GLY A 532 -20.86 25.91 -17.76
N GLY A 533 -21.92 25.76 -18.54
CA GLY A 533 -21.84 25.25 -19.90
C GLY A 533 -21.84 26.36 -20.95
N PHE A 534 -20.98 26.22 -21.95
CA PHE A 534 -20.88 27.18 -23.04
C PHE A 534 -22.09 27.12 -23.99
N GLY A 535 -22.63 28.26 -24.40
CA GLY A 535 -23.57 28.38 -25.52
C GLY A 535 -25.03 27.95 -25.28
N ALA A 536 -25.45 27.80 -24.01
CA ALA A 536 -26.84 27.49 -23.63
C ALA A 536 -27.71 28.75 -23.41
N ASP A 537 -29.05 28.59 -23.36
CA ASP A 537 -29.95 29.67 -22.89
C ASP A 537 -29.60 30.06 -21.46
N THR A 538 -29.32 29.06 -20.64
CA THR A 538 -28.97 29.26 -19.25
C THR A 538 -27.76 28.42 -18.90
N SER A 539 -26.75 29.07 -18.35
CA SER A 539 -25.54 28.43 -17.88
C SER A 539 -25.35 28.67 -16.39
N TYR A 540 -25.25 27.59 -15.64
CA TYR A 540 -25.08 27.63 -14.19
C TYR A 540 -23.80 26.92 -13.76
N GLY A 541 -23.02 27.52 -12.88
CA GLY A 541 -21.98 26.76 -12.17
C GLY A 541 -22.64 25.66 -11.33
N VAL A 542 -23.56 26.06 -10.45
CA VAL A 542 -24.43 25.16 -9.70
C VAL A 542 -25.89 25.57 -9.90
N TYR A 543 -26.73 24.60 -10.28
CA TYR A 543 -28.17 24.78 -10.30
C TYR A 543 -28.83 23.94 -9.21
N ASN A 544 -29.52 24.58 -8.28
CA ASN A 544 -30.22 23.93 -7.19
C ASN A 544 -31.73 24.16 -7.35
N TYR A 545 -32.46 23.06 -7.46
CA TYR A 545 -33.90 23.04 -7.56
C TYR A 545 -34.48 22.30 -6.36
N ASP A 546 -35.09 23.06 -5.46
CA ASP A 546 -35.77 22.62 -4.24
C ASP A 546 -34.93 21.62 -3.40
N SER A 547 -33.63 21.89 -3.25
CA SER A 547 -32.70 20.97 -2.60
C SER A 547 -31.94 21.66 -1.46
N THR A 548 -31.59 20.91 -0.42
CA THR A 548 -30.62 21.35 0.60
C THR A 548 -29.25 21.39 -0.06
N ALA A 549 -28.51 22.50 0.05
CA ALA A 549 -27.16 22.60 -0.52
C ALA A 549 -26.22 23.47 0.31
N PHE A 550 -25.02 22.95 0.55
CA PHE A 550 -23.98 23.61 1.31
C PHE A 550 -22.74 23.78 0.44
N LEU A 551 -22.57 24.98 -0.10
CA LEU A 551 -21.50 25.36 -1.01
C LEU A 551 -20.40 26.07 -0.22
N PHE A 552 -19.25 25.43 -0.06
CA PHE A 552 -18.13 25.95 0.70
C PHE A 552 -16.86 26.11 -0.15
N ARG A 553 -16.19 27.26 -0.10
CA ARG A 553 -14.82 27.41 -0.66
C ARG A 553 -14.66 27.00 -2.12
N ASN A 554 -15.73 27.03 -2.91
CA ASN A 554 -15.66 26.68 -4.32
C ASN A 554 -15.27 27.89 -5.17
N ARG A 555 -14.65 27.62 -6.31
CA ARG A 555 -14.53 28.56 -7.42
C ARG A 555 -15.61 28.23 -8.42
N ILE A 556 -16.61 29.09 -8.56
CA ILE A 556 -17.81 28.83 -9.34
C ILE A 556 -17.90 29.88 -10.44
N SER A 557 -18.13 29.48 -11.69
CA SER A 557 -18.35 30.41 -12.80
C SER A 557 -19.60 29.99 -13.58
N GLY A 558 -20.49 30.95 -13.83
CA GLY A 558 -21.61 30.75 -14.76
C GLY A 558 -21.16 30.67 -16.22
N ASP A 559 -19.96 31.14 -16.55
CA ASP A 559 -19.40 31.07 -17.90
C ASP A 559 -20.30 31.71 -18.98
N LYS A 560 -20.27 31.22 -20.24
CA LYS A 560 -20.93 31.85 -21.39
C LYS A 560 -22.30 31.24 -21.69
N GLY A 561 -23.36 32.04 -21.63
CA GLY A 561 -24.72 31.68 -22.06
C GLY A 561 -25.56 32.91 -22.40
N PHE A 562 -26.85 32.75 -22.72
CA PHE A 562 -27.74 33.91 -22.79
C PHE A 562 -27.92 34.51 -21.38
N THR A 563 -28.33 33.67 -20.44
CA THR A 563 -28.29 33.92 -19.00
C THR A 563 -27.17 33.09 -18.38
N SER A 564 -26.35 33.70 -17.54
CA SER A 564 -25.24 33.03 -16.86
C SER A 564 -25.28 33.35 -15.37
N ALA A 565 -25.21 32.34 -14.51
CA ALA A 565 -25.02 32.54 -13.08
C ALA A 565 -24.01 31.58 -12.48
N ALA A 566 -23.19 32.04 -11.52
CA ALA A 566 -22.39 31.09 -10.74
C ALA A 566 -23.31 30.13 -9.98
N ILE A 567 -24.35 30.66 -9.32
CA ILE A 567 -25.34 29.89 -8.59
C ILE A 567 -26.74 30.28 -9.04
N GLY A 568 -27.53 29.30 -9.49
CA GLY A 568 -28.95 29.43 -9.76
C GLY A 568 -29.77 28.59 -8.76
N LEU A 569 -30.76 29.21 -8.12
CA LEU A 569 -31.57 28.60 -7.06
C LEU A 569 -33.06 28.78 -7.34
N THR A 570 -33.82 27.72 -7.11
CA THR A 570 -35.28 27.74 -7.15
C THR A 570 -35.81 26.96 -5.95
N SER A 571 -36.52 27.60 -5.03
CA SER A 571 -36.97 27.01 -3.76
C SER A 571 -38.49 27.05 -3.60
N TYR A 572 -39.08 25.90 -3.21
CA TYR A 572 -40.53 25.76 -2.98
C TYR A 572 -40.88 25.21 -1.59
N ASN A 573 -40.10 24.26 -1.06
CA ASN A 573 -40.39 23.53 0.17
C ASN A 573 -39.33 23.80 1.25
N ASP A 574 -39.04 25.07 1.48
CA ASP A 574 -38.24 25.58 2.61
C ASP A 574 -36.86 24.91 2.81
N PRO A 575 -36.02 24.74 1.75
CA PRO A 575 -34.71 24.10 1.88
C PRO A 575 -33.73 24.95 2.71
N ALA A 576 -32.66 24.30 3.20
CA ALA A 576 -31.52 25.00 3.79
C ALA A 576 -30.40 25.16 2.76
N VAL A 577 -29.97 26.40 2.53
CA VAL A 577 -28.92 26.71 1.55
C VAL A 577 -27.86 27.58 2.22
N ALA A 578 -26.64 27.04 2.29
CA ALA A 578 -25.47 27.76 2.80
C ALA A 578 -24.48 27.98 1.66
N ILE A 579 -24.06 29.22 1.46
CA ILE A 579 -23.12 29.65 0.43
C ILE A 579 -22.03 30.44 1.16
N ILE A 580 -20.91 29.77 1.44
CA ILE A 580 -19.88 30.30 2.33
C ILE A 580 -18.49 30.25 1.71
N ASN A 581 -17.77 31.38 1.77
CA ASN A 581 -16.39 31.49 1.31
C ASN A 581 -16.16 31.07 -0.15
N ASN A 582 -17.17 31.20 -1.02
CA ASN A 582 -17.02 30.88 -2.44
C ASN A 582 -16.54 32.09 -3.24
N THR A 583 -15.83 31.82 -4.33
CA THR A 583 -15.50 32.81 -5.36
C THR A 583 -16.37 32.58 -6.57
N MET A 584 -17.12 33.59 -7.00
CA MET A 584 -18.14 33.47 -8.03
C MET A 584 -17.81 34.30 -9.28
N ASN A 585 -18.13 33.72 -10.44
CA ASN A 585 -17.84 34.24 -11.78
C ASN A 585 -16.37 34.61 -11.97
N PHE A 586 -15.49 33.76 -11.42
CA PHE A 586 -14.06 34.00 -11.47
C PHE A 586 -13.55 34.18 -12.91
N ARG A 587 -14.11 33.42 -13.85
CA ARG A 587 -13.69 33.43 -15.26
C ARG A 587 -14.23 34.64 -16.02
N GLN A 588 -15.51 34.96 -15.90
CA GLN A 588 -16.10 36.16 -16.54
C GLN A 588 -15.43 37.46 -16.07
N TYR A 589 -14.88 37.48 -14.85
CA TYR A 589 -14.10 38.61 -14.36
C TYR A 589 -12.67 38.67 -14.93
N SER A 590 -12.01 37.51 -15.07
CA SER A 590 -10.59 37.43 -15.45
C SER A 590 -10.34 37.21 -16.95
N ASP A 591 -11.36 36.83 -17.71
CA ASP A 591 -11.35 36.57 -19.15
C ASP A 591 -12.49 37.33 -19.83
N GLY A 592 -12.16 38.49 -20.40
CA GLY A 592 -13.13 39.38 -21.05
C GLY A 592 -13.78 38.82 -22.32
N THR A 593 -13.34 37.65 -22.81
CA THR A 593 -13.99 36.96 -23.93
C THR A 593 -15.23 36.18 -23.50
N VAL A 594 -15.41 35.94 -22.20
CA VAL A 594 -16.55 35.20 -21.65
C VAL A 594 -17.69 36.16 -21.35
N THR A 595 -18.56 36.35 -22.33
CA THR A 595 -19.68 37.30 -22.25
C THR A 595 -21.04 36.61 -22.32
N SER A 596 -22.03 37.13 -21.60
CA SER A 596 -23.43 36.67 -21.65
C SER A 596 -24.38 37.85 -21.88
N THR A 597 -25.67 37.63 -22.09
CA THR A 597 -26.65 38.75 -22.14
C THR A 597 -26.93 39.24 -20.72
N TYR A 598 -27.21 38.32 -19.82
CA TYR A 598 -27.42 38.57 -18.39
C TYR A 598 -26.43 37.76 -17.56
N THR A 599 -25.87 38.37 -16.53
CA THR A 599 -24.90 37.73 -15.65
C THR A 599 -25.28 37.93 -14.19
N TYR A 600 -25.18 36.86 -13.42
CA TYR A 600 -25.55 36.83 -12.01
C TYR A 600 -24.44 36.17 -11.20
N GLY A 601 -24.06 36.73 -10.06
CA GLY A 601 -23.32 35.95 -9.06
C GLY A 601 -24.22 34.87 -8.49
N ILE A 602 -25.28 35.31 -7.80
CA ILE A 602 -26.34 34.48 -7.25
C ILE A 602 -27.66 34.93 -7.86
N TYR A 603 -28.37 34.01 -8.48
CA TYR A 603 -29.77 34.16 -8.88
C TYR A 603 -30.62 33.21 -8.06
N SER A 604 -31.64 33.74 -7.37
CA SER A 604 -32.53 32.95 -6.53
C SER A 604 -33.99 33.28 -6.79
N TYR A 605 -34.83 32.27 -6.90
CA TYR A 605 -36.28 32.36 -6.87
C TYR A 605 -36.83 31.65 -5.63
N GLU A 606 -37.62 32.38 -4.84
CA GLU A 606 -38.29 31.88 -3.63
C GLU A 606 -39.81 31.97 -3.78
N ASP A 607 -40.50 30.83 -3.78
CA ASP A 607 -41.96 30.83 -3.80
C ASP A 607 -42.55 31.29 -2.45
N SER A 608 -41.86 30.96 -1.36
CA SER A 608 -42.19 31.36 0.01
C SER A 608 -40.92 31.84 0.75
N PRO A 609 -41.04 32.74 1.74
CA PRO A 609 -39.89 33.33 2.41
C PRO A 609 -39.20 32.37 3.39
N ASN A 610 -39.60 31.10 3.43
CA ASN A 610 -39.17 30.17 4.47
C ASN A 610 -37.82 29.48 4.16
N THR A 611 -37.26 29.71 2.98
CA THR A 611 -35.93 29.18 2.62
C THR A 611 -34.87 29.73 3.56
N LYS A 612 -34.06 28.84 4.14
CA LYS A 612 -33.03 29.22 5.11
C LYS A 612 -31.72 29.49 4.39
N TYR A 613 -31.55 30.74 3.95
CA TYR A 613 -30.33 31.20 3.27
C TYR A 613 -29.28 31.72 4.24
N TYR A 614 -28.06 31.21 4.10
CA TYR A 614 -26.85 31.72 4.75
C TYR A 614 -25.81 32.04 3.69
N ILE A 615 -25.60 33.33 3.41
CA ILE A 615 -24.69 33.81 2.37
C ILE A 615 -23.59 34.63 3.05
N ALA A 616 -22.43 34.02 3.27
CA ALA A 616 -21.37 34.67 4.04
C ALA A 616 -19.96 34.53 3.49
N GLY A 617 -19.17 35.58 3.61
CA GLY A 617 -17.75 35.52 3.24
C GLY A 617 -17.49 35.25 1.76
N ASN A 618 -18.45 35.45 0.87
CA ASN A 618 -18.25 35.15 -0.55
C ASN A 618 -17.62 36.34 -1.27
N THR A 619 -16.81 36.04 -2.29
CA THR A 619 -16.36 37.02 -3.27
C THR A 619 -17.16 36.85 -4.56
N ILE A 620 -18.00 37.82 -4.87
CA ILE A 620 -19.00 37.73 -5.94
C ILE A 620 -18.67 38.76 -7.02
N TYR A 621 -18.25 38.26 -8.18
CA TYR A 621 -18.08 39.08 -9.37
C TYR A 621 -19.30 38.96 -10.28
N SER A 622 -19.66 40.07 -10.91
CA SER A 622 -20.63 40.09 -12.00
C SER A 622 -20.14 41.04 -13.08
N ALA A 623 -19.79 40.46 -14.23
CA ALA A 623 -19.20 41.17 -15.36
C ALA A 623 -19.52 40.40 -16.65
N GLY A 624 -19.26 41.01 -17.80
CA GLY A 624 -19.40 40.34 -19.10
C GLY A 624 -20.81 40.36 -19.71
N ALA A 625 -21.78 41.07 -19.15
CA ALA A 625 -23.05 41.33 -19.84
C ALA A 625 -22.83 42.22 -21.08
N SER A 626 -23.24 41.73 -22.25
CA SER A 626 -23.11 42.42 -23.54
C SER A 626 -24.29 43.34 -23.89
N GLY A 627 -25.43 43.21 -23.19
CA GLY A 627 -26.64 44.02 -23.42
C GLY A 627 -27.62 44.09 -22.24
N GLY A 628 -27.57 43.13 -21.30
CA GLY A 628 -28.37 43.15 -20.08
C GLY A 628 -27.63 43.74 -18.87
N SER A 629 -28.10 43.39 -17.68
CA SER A 629 -27.53 43.82 -16.39
C SER A 629 -26.56 42.79 -15.81
N ASN A 630 -25.54 43.28 -15.09
CA ASN A 630 -24.64 42.46 -14.29
C ASN A 630 -25.12 42.52 -12.84
N TYR A 631 -25.74 41.46 -12.32
CA TYR A 631 -26.19 41.40 -10.93
C TYR A 631 -25.21 40.63 -10.05
N GLY A 632 -24.84 41.17 -8.89
CA GLY A 632 -24.12 40.42 -7.86
C GLY A 632 -25.05 39.37 -7.24
N ILE A 633 -26.06 39.83 -6.50
CA ILE A 633 -27.11 39.01 -5.91
C ILE A 633 -28.47 39.46 -6.46
N PHE A 634 -29.28 38.52 -6.93
CA PHE A 634 -30.64 38.76 -7.39
C PHE A 634 -31.59 37.78 -6.70
N MET A 635 -32.47 38.30 -5.85
CA MET A 635 -33.48 37.53 -5.13
C MET A 635 -34.86 37.87 -5.70
N SER A 636 -35.56 36.85 -6.20
CA SER A 636 -36.86 36.95 -6.87
C SER A 636 -37.92 36.13 -6.18
N GLY A 637 -39.19 36.39 -6.51
CA GLY A 637 -40.33 35.77 -5.85
C GLY A 637 -40.64 36.47 -4.53
N SER A 638 -40.97 35.74 -3.47
CA SER A 638 -41.37 36.27 -2.17
C SER A 638 -40.23 37.01 -1.42
N GLY A 639 -40.58 37.76 -0.37
CA GLY A 639 -39.62 38.54 0.42
C GLY A 639 -38.70 37.66 1.28
N THR A 640 -37.45 37.49 0.86
CA THR A 640 -36.47 36.57 1.48
C THR A 640 -36.24 36.75 2.98
N ASN A 641 -35.85 35.66 3.66
CA ASN A 641 -35.34 35.61 5.05
C ASN A 641 -33.80 35.50 5.13
N ALA A 642 -33.09 35.72 4.01
CA ALA A 642 -31.66 35.44 3.90
C ALA A 642 -30.79 36.20 4.92
N GLN A 643 -29.80 35.48 5.46
CA GLN A 643 -28.72 36.05 6.26
C GLN A 643 -27.52 36.32 5.34
N MET A 644 -27.24 37.58 5.05
CA MET A 644 -26.17 37.98 4.12
C MET A 644 -25.09 38.79 4.83
N THR A 645 -23.92 38.18 5.09
CA THR A 645 -22.88 38.80 5.92
C THR A 645 -21.47 38.72 5.34
N ASN A 646 -20.68 39.79 5.50
CA ASN A 646 -19.23 39.79 5.17
C ASN A 646 -18.89 39.36 3.73
N ASN A 647 -19.75 39.61 2.74
CA ASN A 647 -19.49 39.32 1.34
C ASN A 647 -18.83 40.51 0.63
N LEU A 648 -17.92 40.23 -0.30
CA LEU A 648 -17.39 41.21 -1.26
C LEU A 648 -18.18 41.08 -2.57
N ILE A 649 -18.89 42.13 -2.96
CA ILE A 649 -19.75 42.13 -4.16
C ILE A 649 -19.28 43.20 -5.13
N MET A 650 -18.89 42.76 -6.33
CA MET A 650 -18.34 43.59 -7.39
C MET A 650 -19.09 43.37 -8.70
N ALA A 651 -19.92 44.34 -9.10
CA ALA A 651 -20.61 44.32 -10.38
C ALA A 651 -20.08 45.44 -11.29
N GLN A 652 -19.30 45.05 -12.31
CA GLN A 652 -18.62 45.98 -13.22
C GLN A 652 -19.45 46.28 -14.46
N GLY A 653 -19.11 47.37 -15.17
CA GLY A 653 -19.81 47.82 -16.38
C GLY A 653 -21.03 48.71 -16.09
N PRO A 654 -21.56 49.43 -17.08
CA PRO A 654 -22.55 50.50 -16.89
C PRO A 654 -23.89 50.03 -16.28
N ASN A 655 -24.22 48.74 -16.41
CA ASN A 655 -25.45 48.14 -15.86
C ASN A 655 -25.18 47.26 -14.62
N GLY A 656 -24.06 47.50 -13.91
CA GLY A 656 -23.64 46.71 -12.75
C GLY A 656 -24.42 47.04 -11.48
N VAL A 657 -25.11 46.04 -10.92
CA VAL A 657 -25.94 46.14 -9.72
C VAL A 657 -25.46 45.14 -8.66
N CYS A 658 -25.18 45.62 -7.44
CA CYS A 658 -24.65 44.77 -6.37
C CYS A 658 -25.69 43.78 -5.83
N ALA A 659 -26.86 44.27 -5.44
CA ALA A 659 -27.95 43.43 -4.95
C ALA A 659 -29.32 43.98 -5.37
N THR A 660 -30.18 43.09 -5.82
CA THR A 660 -31.56 43.37 -6.23
C THR A 660 -32.51 42.38 -5.57
N PHE A 661 -33.65 42.88 -5.11
CA PHE A 661 -34.74 42.09 -4.56
C PHE A 661 -36.04 42.43 -5.30
N ASP A 662 -36.77 41.44 -5.80
CA ASP A 662 -38.06 41.73 -6.47
C ASP A 662 -39.09 42.23 -5.46
N ASN A 663 -39.15 41.61 -4.28
CA ASN A 663 -40.01 42.00 -3.19
C ASN A 663 -39.19 42.46 -1.98
N THR A 664 -39.83 43.26 -1.11
CA THR A 664 -39.19 43.73 0.11
C THR A 664 -38.79 42.53 0.98
N PRO A 665 -37.50 42.38 1.37
CA PRO A 665 -37.08 41.32 2.27
C PRO A 665 -37.85 41.37 3.59
N SER A 666 -37.96 40.23 4.26
CA SER A 666 -38.67 40.18 5.53
C SER A 666 -37.90 40.91 6.65
N ILE A 667 -38.56 41.11 7.78
CA ILE A 667 -37.94 41.64 9.00
C ILE A 667 -36.83 40.75 9.59
N ASN A 668 -36.79 39.46 9.20
CA ASN A 668 -35.78 38.51 9.67
C ASN A 668 -34.56 38.46 8.75
N ALA A 669 -34.64 39.05 7.55
CA ALA A 669 -33.50 39.13 6.65
C ALA A 669 -32.43 40.08 7.19
N THR A 670 -31.17 39.74 6.96
CA THR A 670 -30.03 40.58 7.35
C THR A 670 -29.10 40.83 6.19
N PHE A 671 -28.60 42.07 6.10
CA PHE A 671 -27.58 42.47 5.14
C PHE A 671 -26.53 43.32 5.87
N ARG A 672 -25.47 42.68 6.39
CA ARG A 672 -24.48 43.31 7.30
C ARG A 672 -23.03 43.07 6.89
N GLY A 673 -22.16 44.06 7.05
CA GLY A 673 -20.72 43.88 6.85
C GLY A 673 -20.31 43.55 5.41
N ASN A 674 -21.21 43.66 4.43
CA ASN A 674 -20.91 43.42 3.02
C ASN A 674 -20.20 44.63 2.41
N ASN A 675 -19.20 44.40 1.58
CA ASN A 675 -18.48 45.43 0.82
C ASN A 675 -18.99 45.46 -0.62
N LEU A 676 -19.41 46.64 -1.07
CA LEU A 676 -20.14 46.83 -2.32
C LEU A 676 -19.39 47.77 -3.28
N SER A 677 -19.05 47.27 -4.47
CA SER A 677 -18.39 48.04 -5.53
C SER A 677 -19.08 47.84 -6.88
N CYS A 678 -20.07 48.69 -7.19
CA CYS A 678 -20.90 48.57 -8.39
C CYS A 678 -21.16 49.90 -9.11
N ALA A 679 -21.31 49.85 -10.44
CA ALA A 679 -21.46 51.05 -11.29
C ALA A 679 -22.79 51.78 -11.13
N ALA A 680 -23.89 51.07 -10.83
CA ALA A 680 -25.19 51.68 -10.50
C ALA A 680 -25.21 52.39 -9.11
N GLY A 681 -24.04 52.48 -8.46
CA GLY A 681 -23.86 52.94 -7.08
C GLY A 681 -23.91 51.78 -6.09
N THR A 682 -23.53 52.04 -4.84
CA THR A 682 -23.58 51.08 -3.72
C THR A 682 -25.01 50.82 -3.22
N LYS A 683 -26.02 51.01 -4.09
CA LYS A 683 -27.44 50.98 -3.75
C LYS A 683 -27.98 49.55 -3.85
N ILE A 684 -28.91 49.23 -2.97
CA ILE A 684 -29.68 47.98 -3.00
C ILE A 684 -31.06 48.33 -3.56
N PHE A 685 -31.44 47.63 -4.63
CA PHE A 685 -32.67 47.92 -5.38
C PHE A 685 -33.79 46.97 -4.98
N VAL A 686 -35.00 47.50 -4.76
CA VAL A 686 -36.23 46.70 -4.71
C VAL A 686 -37.09 47.01 -5.92
N ALA A 687 -37.37 46.01 -6.75
CA ALA A 687 -38.09 46.20 -8.01
C ALA A 687 -39.58 46.49 -7.78
N ALA A 688 -40.25 45.78 -6.86
CA ALA A 688 -41.63 46.07 -6.49
C ALA A 688 -41.71 47.31 -5.57
N GLY A 689 -42.15 48.43 -6.14
CA GLY A 689 -42.48 49.65 -5.39
C GLY A 689 -41.50 50.82 -5.51
N SER A 690 -40.44 50.72 -6.33
CA SER A 690 -39.43 51.79 -6.52
C SER A 690 -38.70 52.21 -5.24
N THR A 691 -38.68 51.35 -4.21
CA THR A 691 -38.01 51.65 -2.93
C THR A 691 -36.53 51.33 -3.06
N ASN A 692 -35.68 52.36 -3.01
CA ASN A 692 -34.23 52.19 -2.92
C ASN A 692 -33.82 52.24 -1.44
N PHE A 693 -33.30 51.13 -0.92
CA PHE A 693 -32.70 51.15 0.41
C PHE A 693 -31.32 51.80 0.31
N SER A 694 -31.27 53.07 0.70
CA SER A 694 -30.03 53.84 0.83
C SER A 694 -29.46 53.81 2.25
N ILE A 695 -30.27 53.37 3.23
CA ILE A 695 -29.98 53.38 4.66
C ILE A 695 -30.37 52.02 5.24
N PHE A 696 -29.48 51.44 6.04
CA PHE A 696 -29.76 50.25 6.85
C PHE A 696 -29.50 50.59 8.30
N CYS A 697 -30.27 49.99 9.21
CA CYS A 697 -30.01 50.16 10.62
C CYS A 697 -28.68 49.52 11.01
N GLY A 698 -28.09 49.94 12.14
CA GLY A 698 -26.80 49.40 12.60
C GLY A 698 -26.80 47.88 12.85
N ASP A 699 -28.00 47.29 12.88
CA ASP A 699 -28.29 45.87 12.90
C ASP A 699 -28.66 45.33 11.50
N GLY A 700 -28.25 45.95 10.39
CA GLY A 700 -28.49 45.54 9.00
C GLY A 700 -29.84 44.93 8.65
N THR A 701 -30.90 45.33 9.36
CA THR A 701 -32.29 45.01 9.04
C THR A 701 -32.78 45.95 7.95
N PHE A 702 -33.67 45.46 7.08
CA PHE A 702 -34.29 46.26 6.03
C PHE A 702 -35.36 47.16 6.66
N ASN A 703 -35.09 48.47 6.80
CA ASN A 703 -36.03 49.44 7.36
C ASN A 703 -36.33 50.58 6.37
N SER A 704 -37.61 50.88 6.14
CA SER A 704 -38.09 51.94 5.24
C SER A 704 -38.37 53.28 5.95
N SER A 705 -38.38 53.30 7.28
CA SER A 705 -38.58 54.48 8.11
C SER A 705 -37.23 55.03 8.57
N GLY A 706 -36.85 56.23 8.14
CA GLY A 706 -35.51 56.83 8.29
C GLY A 706 -35.00 57.10 9.72
N LEU A 707 -35.50 56.41 10.74
CA LEU A 707 -35.08 56.47 12.13
C LEU A 707 -34.21 55.25 12.49
N CYS A 708 -33.08 55.10 11.81
CA CYS A 708 -32.03 54.20 12.28
C CYS A 708 -31.13 54.95 13.27
N LEU A 709 -31.00 54.45 14.50
CA LEU A 709 -30.09 55.01 15.50
C LEU A 709 -28.63 54.84 15.02
N VAL A 710 -27.93 55.96 14.90
CA VAL A 710 -26.63 56.13 14.19
C VAL A 710 -25.43 55.51 14.91
N THR A 711 -25.62 54.72 15.97
CA THR A 711 -24.54 54.40 16.92
C THR A 711 -23.58 53.30 16.47
N THR A 712 -23.83 52.61 15.34
CA THR A 712 -22.95 51.52 14.84
C THR A 712 -22.98 51.38 13.30
N ALA A 713 -23.01 52.50 12.54
CA ALA A 713 -23.30 52.46 11.11
C ALA A 713 -22.23 51.73 10.26
N PHE A 714 -22.42 50.41 10.12
CA PHE A 714 -21.86 49.53 9.10
C PHE A 714 -22.70 49.54 7.81
N MET A 715 -23.28 50.68 7.45
CA MET A 715 -23.77 51.02 6.12
C MET A 715 -23.73 52.56 6.05
N ASN A 716 -23.49 53.13 4.86
CA ASN A 716 -23.32 54.58 4.59
C ASN A 716 -23.83 55.54 5.68
N ASP A 717 -22.94 56.39 6.20
CA ASP A 717 -23.32 57.53 7.01
C ASP A 717 -24.24 58.46 6.18
N VAL A 718 -25.45 58.64 6.71
CA VAL A 718 -26.55 59.42 6.12
C VAL A 718 -26.19 60.91 5.96
N LEU A 719 -25.17 61.40 6.68
CA LEU A 719 -24.96 62.84 6.84
C LEU A 719 -23.77 63.41 6.05
N THR A 720 -22.79 62.60 5.66
CA THR A 720 -21.49 63.12 5.18
C THR A 720 -21.21 62.92 3.70
N ALA A 721 -22.02 62.13 2.98
CA ALA A 721 -21.74 61.71 1.59
C ALA A 721 -20.34 61.08 1.37
N ASN A 722 -19.61 60.82 2.46
CA ASN A 722 -18.35 60.11 2.47
C ASN A 722 -18.62 58.62 2.53
N ARG A 723 -17.81 57.84 1.79
CA ARG A 723 -17.83 56.38 1.85
C ARG A 723 -17.80 55.94 3.32
N SER A 724 -18.73 55.07 3.74
CA SER A 724 -18.56 54.40 5.05
C SER A 724 -17.20 53.70 5.06
N ASN A 725 -16.62 53.52 6.24
CA ASN A 725 -15.33 52.85 6.47
C ASN A 725 -15.33 51.34 6.10
N GLN A 726 -16.20 50.90 5.18
CA GLN A 726 -16.51 49.51 4.87
C GLN A 726 -16.10 49.07 3.47
N ASN A 727 -16.02 50.02 2.53
CA ASN A 727 -15.47 49.73 1.22
C ASN A 727 -13.95 49.85 1.32
N PHE A 728 -13.26 48.78 0.92
CA PHE A 728 -11.80 48.82 0.79
C PHE A 728 -11.38 50.06 -0.02
N ILE A 729 -10.34 50.73 0.46
CA ILE A 729 -9.80 51.93 -0.18
C ILE A 729 -9.16 51.56 -1.54
N SER A 730 -8.69 50.32 -1.67
CA SER A 730 -8.09 49.76 -2.88
C SER A 730 -8.84 48.53 -3.38
N THR A 731 -8.98 48.43 -4.70
CA THR A 731 -9.47 47.21 -5.37
C THR A 731 -8.37 46.15 -5.39
N PRO A 732 -8.65 44.89 -4.98
CA PRO A 732 -7.66 43.82 -5.09
C PRO A 732 -7.25 43.55 -6.53
N THR A 733 -5.95 43.30 -6.71
CA THR A 733 -5.34 42.92 -7.98
C THR A 733 -5.11 41.41 -8.01
N PHE A 734 -5.51 40.79 -9.11
CA PHE A 734 -5.41 39.33 -9.31
C PHE A 734 -4.58 39.02 -10.54
N ASN A 735 -3.95 37.85 -10.53
CA ASN A 735 -3.32 37.30 -11.73
C ASN A 735 -4.40 36.99 -12.79
N GLY A 736 -4.02 37.06 -14.07
CA GLY A 736 -4.90 36.70 -15.18
C GLY A 736 -5.32 35.23 -15.14
N TYR A 737 -6.40 34.88 -15.85
CA TYR A 737 -6.94 33.52 -15.88
C TYR A 737 -5.94 32.51 -16.50
N PRO A 738 -5.48 31.49 -15.75
CA PRO A 738 -4.61 30.45 -16.29
C PRO A 738 -5.43 29.28 -16.87
N LEU A 739 -5.35 29.09 -18.19
CA LEU A 739 -6.11 28.03 -18.90
C LEU A 739 -5.74 26.61 -18.45
N THR A 740 -4.46 26.37 -18.16
CA THR A 740 -3.93 25.04 -17.78
C THR A 740 -4.13 24.70 -16.31
N GLN A 741 -4.33 25.71 -15.46
CA GLN A 741 -4.49 25.54 -14.01
C GLN A 741 -5.65 26.41 -13.53
N PRO A 742 -6.90 26.18 -13.99
CA PRO A 742 -8.03 27.05 -13.71
C PRO A 742 -8.35 27.21 -12.21
N TRP A 743 -7.81 26.34 -11.35
CA TRP A 743 -7.85 26.50 -9.89
C TRP A 743 -6.97 27.61 -9.33
N LEU A 744 -5.99 28.11 -10.10
CA LEU A 744 -5.19 29.31 -9.80
C LEU A 744 -5.86 30.60 -10.32
N ALA A 745 -7.08 30.51 -10.86
CA ALA A 745 -7.82 31.69 -11.22
C ALA A 745 -8.13 32.51 -9.96
N MET A 746 -7.87 33.83 -10.05
CA MET A 746 -8.00 34.78 -8.95
C MET A 746 -7.01 34.57 -7.79
N THR A 747 -5.82 34.03 -8.06
CA THR A 747 -4.70 34.19 -7.12
C THR A 747 -4.30 35.67 -7.03
N PRO A 748 -4.09 36.23 -5.83
CA PRO A 748 -3.60 37.60 -5.67
C PRO A 748 -2.28 37.83 -6.43
N SER A 749 -2.12 39.02 -6.98
CA SER A 749 -0.83 39.43 -7.54
C SER A 749 0.16 39.74 -6.40
N ASN A 750 1.38 39.21 -6.49
CA ASN A 750 2.45 39.49 -5.51
C ASN A 750 2.69 41.01 -5.34
N GLY A 751 2.71 41.51 -4.11
CA GLY A 751 2.87 42.93 -3.78
C GLY A 751 1.59 43.76 -3.92
N GLY A 752 0.42 43.11 -3.96
CA GLY A 752 -0.89 43.77 -3.99
C GLY A 752 -1.21 44.48 -2.67
N PRO A 753 -2.14 45.46 -2.66
CA PRO A 753 -2.50 46.17 -1.44
C PRO A 753 -3.22 45.23 -0.45
N CYS A 754 -2.69 45.10 0.76
CA CYS A 754 -3.22 44.26 1.86
C CYS A 754 -4.56 44.73 2.45
N ALA A 755 -5.16 45.77 1.88
CA ALA A 755 -6.37 46.40 2.40
C ALA A 755 -7.65 45.57 2.16
N ILE A 756 -7.55 44.32 1.70
CA ILE A 756 -8.69 43.39 1.50
C ILE A 756 -9.15 42.66 2.76
N ALA A 757 -8.44 42.81 3.89
CA ALA A 757 -8.51 41.78 4.91
C ALA A 757 -9.38 42.09 6.14
N PHE A 758 -9.70 43.34 6.50
CA PHE A 758 -10.26 43.59 7.84
C PHE A 758 -11.40 44.62 7.84
N GLY A 759 -12.59 44.20 8.29
CA GLY A 759 -13.77 45.07 8.31
C GLY A 759 -15.09 44.42 8.72
N GLY A 760 -15.19 43.08 8.67
CA GLY A 760 -16.44 42.33 8.86
C GLY A 760 -17.07 42.39 10.26
N VAL A 761 -18.28 41.83 10.35
CA VAL A 761 -19.07 41.68 11.59
C VAL A 761 -18.95 40.26 12.16
N GLU A 762 -19.20 40.09 13.45
CA GLU A 762 -19.27 38.78 14.10
C GLU A 762 -20.41 37.92 13.53
N THR A 763 -20.11 36.66 13.23
CA THR A 763 -21.01 35.75 12.51
C THR A 763 -21.64 34.66 13.38
N SER A 764 -21.11 34.42 14.58
CA SER A 764 -21.54 33.29 15.44
C SER A 764 -23.04 33.32 15.77
N GLY A 765 -23.64 34.52 15.90
CA GLY A 765 -25.07 34.68 16.17
C GLY A 765 -26.00 34.52 14.95
N TYR A 766 -25.45 34.39 13.75
CA TYR A 766 -26.20 34.41 12.47
C TYR A 766 -26.01 33.15 11.64
N LEU A 767 -24.80 32.58 11.63
CA LEU A 767 -24.47 31.41 10.81
C LEU A 767 -24.68 30.08 11.55
N ASN A 768 -24.89 30.10 12.87
CA ASN A 768 -25.16 28.91 13.70
C ASN A 768 -24.15 27.78 13.41
N SER A 769 -24.63 26.61 12.96
CA SER A 769 -23.83 25.44 12.60
C SER A 769 -22.86 25.67 11.45
N PHE A 770 -22.99 26.76 10.70
CA PHE A 770 -22.13 27.08 9.57
C PHE A 770 -20.97 28.03 9.91
N ASP A 771 -20.96 28.59 11.13
CA ASP A 771 -19.89 29.47 11.60
C ASP A 771 -18.49 28.82 11.57
N PRO A 772 -18.30 27.53 11.93
CA PRO A 772 -17.01 26.87 11.80
C PRO A 772 -16.50 26.78 10.34
N PHE A 773 -17.39 26.65 9.37
CA PHE A 773 -17.02 26.64 7.95
C PHE A 773 -16.65 28.03 7.45
N TYR A 774 -17.35 29.08 7.93
CA TYR A 774 -17.01 30.46 7.63
C TYR A 774 -15.63 30.84 8.20
N LYS A 775 -15.28 30.36 9.39
CA LYS A 775 -13.98 30.60 10.03
C LYS A 775 -12.81 29.83 9.42
N LEU A 776 -12.98 29.25 8.23
CA LEU A 776 -11.91 28.60 7.46
C LEU A 776 -11.78 29.26 6.08
N ASP A 777 -10.59 29.76 5.76
CA ASP A 777 -10.32 30.38 4.47
C ASP A 777 -10.25 29.41 3.30
N ALA A 778 -10.59 29.94 2.13
CA ALA A 778 -10.47 29.26 0.86
C ALA A 778 -9.03 29.37 0.32
N VAL A 779 -8.07 28.69 0.96
CA VAL A 779 -6.68 28.61 0.48
C VAL A 779 -6.50 27.41 -0.46
N ILE A 780 -5.60 27.51 -1.44
CA ILE A 780 -5.27 26.43 -2.36
C ILE A 780 -4.55 25.30 -1.60
N GLY A 781 -5.16 24.11 -1.56
CA GLY A 781 -4.58 22.90 -0.96
C GLY A 781 -5.30 22.48 0.33
N THR A 782 -5.25 23.31 1.37
CA THR A 782 -5.87 23.01 2.67
C THR A 782 -6.47 24.26 3.30
N PRO A 783 -7.70 24.21 3.86
CA PRO A 783 -8.29 25.34 4.56
C PRO A 783 -7.47 25.77 5.77
N VAL A 784 -7.35 27.09 5.98
CA VAL A 784 -6.62 27.70 7.10
C VAL A 784 -7.63 28.41 8.01
N THR A 785 -7.43 28.36 9.32
CA THR A 785 -8.30 29.07 10.27
C THR A 785 -8.19 30.58 10.07
N ARG A 786 -9.34 31.25 9.91
CA ARG A 786 -9.44 32.71 9.88
C ARG A 786 -8.90 33.30 11.17
N THR A 787 -8.04 34.30 11.05
CA THR A 787 -7.46 35.01 12.19
C THR A 787 -8.27 36.25 12.51
N THR A 788 -8.39 36.59 13.80
CA THR A 788 -9.08 37.79 14.27
C THR A 788 -8.12 38.94 14.61
N SER A 789 -6.85 38.89 14.18
CA SER A 789 -5.79 39.76 14.74
C SER A 789 -5.34 40.93 13.84
N PHE A 790 -5.88 42.11 14.18
CA PHE A 790 -5.21 43.41 14.40
C PHE A 790 -3.83 43.71 13.77
N GLY A 791 -3.77 43.78 12.45
CA GLY A 791 -2.68 44.46 11.73
C GLY A 791 -3.03 45.93 11.43
N GLY A 792 -3.21 46.80 12.43
CA GLY A 792 -3.24 48.28 12.31
C GLY A 792 -4.28 48.96 11.38
N THR A 793 -5.00 48.24 10.51
CA THR A 793 -5.88 48.78 9.46
C THR A 793 -7.35 48.37 9.62
N THR A 794 -7.71 47.69 10.72
CA THR A 794 -9.10 47.33 11.02
C THR A 794 -9.94 48.59 11.26
N PRO A 795 -11.03 48.83 10.49
CA PRO A 795 -11.91 49.98 10.69
C PRO A 795 -12.48 50.05 12.10
N SER A 796 -12.55 51.25 12.68
CA SER A 796 -13.19 51.46 13.98
C SER A 796 -14.62 50.96 13.97
N GLY A 797 -14.97 50.10 14.94
CA GLY A 797 -16.28 49.44 15.03
C GLY A 797 -16.33 48.02 14.46
N SER A 798 -15.34 47.61 13.65
CA SER A 798 -15.23 46.26 13.04
C SER A 798 -14.88 45.15 14.05
N ALA A 799 -15.39 43.94 13.81
CA ALA A 799 -14.97 42.72 14.52
C ALA A 799 -13.65 42.13 13.98
N GLY A 800 -13.05 42.71 12.94
CA GLY A 800 -11.75 42.28 12.41
C GLY A 800 -11.81 40.99 11.59
N TYR A 801 -12.98 40.58 11.09
CA TYR A 801 -13.09 39.46 10.16
C TYR A 801 -12.86 39.89 8.71
N THR A 802 -12.34 38.95 7.93
CA THR A 802 -12.20 39.06 6.48
C THR A 802 -13.55 39.10 5.76
N ILE A 803 -13.67 40.06 4.83
CA ILE A 803 -14.81 40.20 3.93
C ILE A 803 -14.43 39.55 2.59
N GLY A 804 -15.25 38.61 2.12
CA GLY A 804 -14.94 37.79 0.95
C GLY A 804 -14.15 36.52 1.27
N ALA A 805 -13.86 35.75 0.23
CA ALA A 805 -13.43 34.36 0.32
C ALA A 805 -11.92 34.15 0.59
N PHE A 806 -11.10 35.20 0.40
CA PHE A 806 -9.63 35.11 0.47
C PHE A 806 -9.07 36.01 1.58
N GLU A 807 -8.43 35.42 2.59
CA GLU A 807 -7.68 36.13 3.65
C GLU A 807 -6.17 36.07 3.41
N LEU A 808 -5.65 35.04 2.73
CA LEU A 808 -4.23 34.72 2.72
C LEU A 808 -3.78 34.16 1.37
N ASP A 809 -2.93 34.90 0.67
CA ASP A 809 -2.04 34.38 -0.39
C ASP A 809 -0.83 35.31 -0.65
N ASP A 810 -0.66 36.43 0.08
CA ASP A 810 0.55 37.26 0.01
C ASP A 810 1.25 37.30 1.38
N ALA A 811 2.50 36.84 1.42
CA ALA A 811 3.37 36.92 2.59
C ALA A 811 3.69 38.38 2.98
N GLY A 812 3.45 39.35 2.09
CA GLY A 812 3.60 40.78 2.34
C GLY A 812 2.49 41.42 3.19
N CYS A 813 1.47 40.68 3.59
CA CYS A 813 0.34 41.17 4.39
C CYS A 813 0.41 40.89 5.89
N PHE A 814 1.59 40.52 6.39
CA PHE A 814 1.89 40.30 7.80
C PHE A 814 2.68 41.46 8.45
#